data_AF-A0A5C6P6Y4-F1
#
_entry.id   AF-A0A5C6P6Y4-F1
#
_cell.length_a   1.000
_cell.length_b   1.000
_cell.length_c   1.000
_cell.angle_alpha   90.00
_cell.angle_beta   90.00
_cell.angle_gamma   90.00
#
_symmetry.space_group_name_H-M   'P 1'
#
loop_
_entity.id
_entity.type
_entity.pdbx_description
1 polymer ?
#
loop_
_entity_poly.entity_id
_entity_poly.type
_entity_poly.pdbx_seq_one_letter_code
_entity_poly.pdbx_strand_id
1 'polypeptide(L)'
;MRSPVCWSWTAALLFFVFLGQVWCECPTENMGIEGGHYKLTREQQPGSMLIYYCPEGYYPYPALTRTCHQNGAWKPAPKRFVPQRCRVVECPDPNVLEYGTVSPPQERYFVDNETAYECDSGYTQRGSARRVCLPNGKWSGSTPICSRDTGDHCADPGIPAGAMRTGNIFGIGDKVTYNCNSNLFLMGTSERTCQENRQWTGFEPACYYKHTYDTPLEVSQAFGSAIKESLTTLESINDVQGERRIRISKNGTLNIYIAVDISESIEKEHVANAKDAISKLITKISSFSVSPNYELLFFSSELSEVVSILDFFDGQEVNMKEKLEKFTVKAEHTGTDLNLAFKTILERMALIKQRVGEKTFEQHRHAIIVFTDGVYNMGGSPLPTVAKIKNLVYMNHTSEEPGVQPREEYLDIYIFGIGAEIYESDLKPLTAGTGGNHFFKMKDITNLQETFDEIIDEEEVVGMCGLHKEYETAEKDSTRKMYPWMASIVVQQTCFVFFFFFFFFFFHVNVKNEQTTKNCLGSLVSPQFVLTAAHCFTFGDLPKNIVVEIDDGNGRSKRVKTFKLHPKYNINAKAKEGVKEFYDYDVALIQLEEDVQISSAVRPICVPCTQETSGALGLVGDSTCKQQGICMCDMAYMQEKVSVCAKSIPSYRGVRVASGQRRTRLSDLSLPSLLHTEEELLKTHLEKLNFLTKKNAVVQEKEVHAKLGDNRDECIRYALEAEGITTTNPEIPVTDNFLCTGGDSGGAVFKNYKHRTIQVALVSWGTQYLCKSGTLLESTKKSRDFHLNLFRVVPFLKGILGNDTQDEYAPLHFLST
;
A
#
# COMPACT_ATOMS: atom_id res chain seq x y z
N MET A 1 58.66 -8.54 8.46
CA MET A 1 59.10 -9.29 7.26
C MET A 1 58.76 -10.77 7.44
N ARG A 2 57.56 -11.17 7.02
CA ARG A 2 57.19 -12.57 6.79
C ARG A 2 56.66 -12.61 5.36
N SER A 3 57.51 -13.05 4.43
CA SER A 3 57.13 -13.26 3.03
C SER A 3 56.35 -14.57 2.93
N PRO A 4 55.20 -14.66 2.25
CA PRO A 4 54.62 -15.95 1.89
C PRO A 4 55.40 -16.46 0.67
N VAL A 5 56.26 -17.45 0.89
CA VAL A 5 57.01 -18.13 -0.18
C VAL A 5 56.05 -19.11 -0.86
N CYS A 6 55.63 -18.77 -2.08
CA CYS A 6 55.01 -19.71 -3.00
C CYS A 6 56.12 -20.63 -3.52
N TRP A 7 56.11 -21.91 -3.15
CA TRP A 7 57.19 -22.84 -3.50
C TRP A 7 57.29 -23.01 -5.01
N SER A 8 58.46 -22.66 -5.56
CA SER A 8 58.84 -22.98 -6.94
C SER A 8 59.08 -24.47 -7.10
N TRP A 9 58.76 -24.98 -8.28
CA TRP A 9 58.82 -26.36 -8.72
C TRP A 9 60.22 -27.00 -8.65
N THR A 10 60.67 -27.48 -7.48
CA THR A 10 61.84 -28.39 -7.39
C THR A 10 61.79 -29.42 -6.25
N ALA A 11 60.60 -29.75 -5.72
CA ALA A 11 60.45 -30.84 -4.76
C ALA A 11 59.27 -31.76 -5.12
N ALA A 12 59.25 -32.23 -6.37
CA ALA A 12 58.48 -33.42 -6.74
C ALA A 12 59.37 -34.64 -6.50
N LEU A 13 59.26 -35.26 -5.32
CA LEU A 13 59.42 -36.69 -5.09
C LEU A 13 59.17 -36.99 -3.61
N LEU A 14 58.16 -37.83 -3.37
CA LEU A 14 57.69 -38.37 -2.08
C LEU A 14 56.66 -37.50 -1.34
N PHE A 15 55.44 -37.43 -1.87
CA PHE A 15 54.18 -37.78 -1.18
C PHE A 15 53.00 -37.43 -2.10
N PHE A 16 52.64 -38.36 -2.98
CA PHE A 16 51.40 -38.31 -3.77
C PHE A 16 50.33 -39.11 -3.02
N VAL A 17 49.60 -38.50 -2.08
CA VAL A 17 48.20 -38.85 -1.74
C VAL A 17 47.57 -37.59 -1.11
N PHE A 18 46.36 -37.24 -1.54
CA PHE A 18 45.56 -36.02 -1.26
C PHE A 18 45.78 -34.85 -2.23
N LEU A 19 45.09 -34.95 -3.37
CA LEU A 19 44.72 -33.82 -4.22
C LEU A 19 43.78 -32.88 -3.43
N GLY A 20 44.35 -31.92 -2.71
CA GLY A 20 43.65 -30.72 -2.27
C GLY A 20 44.24 -29.53 -3.00
N GLN A 21 43.42 -28.72 -3.67
CA GLN A 21 43.85 -27.42 -4.19
C GLN A 21 44.41 -26.58 -3.03
N VAL A 22 45.63 -26.07 -3.17
CA VAL A 22 46.21 -25.13 -2.20
C VAL A 22 45.63 -23.75 -2.53
N TRP A 23 44.70 -23.27 -1.70
CA TRP A 23 44.08 -21.94 -1.86
C TRP A 23 44.96 -20.89 -1.20
N CYS A 24 45.29 -19.81 -1.91
CA CYS A 24 46.08 -18.70 -1.37
C CYS A 24 45.18 -17.60 -0.82
N GLU A 25 45.46 -17.16 0.41
CA GLU A 25 44.79 -16.00 1.03
C GLU A 25 45.27 -14.68 0.41
N CYS A 26 44.35 -13.72 0.27
CA CYS A 26 44.67 -12.39 -0.25
C CYS A 26 45.23 -11.46 0.85
N PRO A 27 46.36 -10.76 0.61
CA PRO A 27 46.99 -9.92 1.63
C PRO A 27 46.16 -8.67 1.94
N THR A 28 46.11 -8.26 3.21
CA THR A 28 45.43 -7.02 3.65
C THR A 28 46.38 -5.82 3.77
N GLU A 29 47.68 -6.02 3.60
CA GLU A 29 48.68 -4.95 3.64
C GLU A 29 48.42 -3.92 2.52
N ASN A 30 48.44 -2.63 2.87
CA ASN A 30 48.19 -1.50 1.96
C ASN A 30 46.82 -1.48 1.28
N MET A 31 45.83 -2.14 1.88
CA MET A 31 44.44 -2.12 1.39
C MET A 31 43.59 -1.02 2.04
N GLY A 32 44.17 -0.24 2.95
CA GLY A 32 43.51 0.91 3.60
C GLY A 32 43.08 1.99 2.61
N ILE A 33 42.08 2.79 2.99
CA ILE A 33 41.56 3.91 2.22
C ILE A 33 41.75 5.22 3.02
N GLU A 34 42.27 6.25 2.37
CA GLU A 34 42.37 7.57 2.98
C GLU A 34 40.98 8.23 3.06
N GLY A 35 40.58 8.70 4.26
CA GLY A 35 39.31 9.38 4.48
C GLY A 35 38.09 8.47 4.58
N GLY A 36 38.28 7.15 4.67
CA GLY A 36 37.20 6.16 4.77
C GLY A 36 37.63 4.92 5.54
N HIS A 37 36.85 3.85 5.41
CA HIS A 37 37.19 2.54 5.94
C HIS A 37 36.83 1.43 4.93
N TYR A 38 37.20 0.19 5.21
CA TYR A 38 36.80 -0.95 4.38
C TYR A 38 36.34 -2.11 5.25
N LYS A 39 35.49 -2.97 4.67
CA LYS A 39 35.09 -4.25 5.26
C LYS A 39 35.44 -5.41 4.32
N LEU A 40 35.62 -6.59 4.90
CA LEU A 40 35.83 -7.84 4.18
C LEU A 40 34.62 -8.75 4.41
N THR A 41 34.06 -9.33 3.35
CA THR A 41 32.89 -10.21 3.47
C THR A 41 33.21 -11.56 4.10
N ARG A 42 34.36 -12.17 3.77
CA ARG A 42 34.80 -13.50 4.25
C ARG A 42 36.30 -13.56 4.58
N GLU A 43 36.79 -12.55 5.29
CA GLU A 43 38.20 -12.43 5.66
C GLU A 43 39.12 -12.41 4.41
N GLN A 44 40.15 -13.28 4.33
CA GLN A 44 41.15 -13.30 3.24
C GLN A 44 40.97 -14.47 2.25
N GLN A 45 39.87 -15.22 2.31
CA GLN A 45 39.68 -16.40 1.47
C GLN A 45 39.35 -16.04 0.01
N PRO A 46 39.68 -16.89 -0.97
CA PRO A 46 39.22 -16.73 -2.36
C PRO A 46 37.70 -16.58 -2.47
N GLY A 47 37.25 -15.61 -3.26
CA GLY A 47 35.85 -15.17 -3.33
C GLY A 47 35.49 -14.03 -2.38
N SER A 48 36.33 -13.71 -1.39
CA SER A 48 36.09 -12.58 -0.47
C SER A 48 36.07 -11.26 -1.23
N MET A 49 35.14 -10.38 -0.87
CA MET A 49 35.10 -9.02 -1.37
C MET A 49 35.59 -8.04 -0.31
N LEU A 50 36.40 -7.09 -0.75
CA LEU A 50 36.80 -5.91 0.01
C LEU A 50 35.97 -4.74 -0.48
N ILE A 51 35.17 -4.16 0.42
CA ILE A 51 34.21 -3.11 0.13
C ILE A 51 34.66 -1.84 0.82
N TYR A 52 34.84 -0.76 0.05
CA TYR A 52 35.26 0.54 0.57
C TYR A 52 34.06 1.41 0.92
N TYR A 53 34.14 2.08 2.07
CA TYR A 53 33.11 2.97 2.60
C TYR A 53 33.70 4.37 2.77
N CYS A 54 32.99 5.36 2.22
CA CYS A 54 33.33 6.78 2.33
C CYS A 54 32.19 7.55 3.01
N PRO A 55 32.48 8.70 3.64
CA PRO A 55 31.46 9.62 4.14
C PRO A 55 30.50 10.08 3.04
N GLU A 56 29.35 10.61 3.45
CA GLU A 56 28.37 11.18 2.52
C GLU A 56 28.96 12.32 1.67
N GLY A 57 28.60 12.38 0.39
CA GLY A 57 29.22 13.30 -0.58
C GLY A 57 30.61 12.86 -1.07
N TYR A 58 31.11 11.69 -0.64
CA TYR A 58 32.37 11.11 -1.11
C TYR A 58 32.17 9.69 -1.65
N TYR A 59 33.08 9.26 -2.54
CA TYR A 59 33.09 7.90 -3.10
C TYR A 59 34.51 7.29 -3.13
N PRO A 60 34.64 5.96 -3.07
CA PRO A 60 35.94 5.28 -3.15
C PRO A 60 36.57 5.38 -4.54
N TYR A 61 37.84 5.74 -4.59
CA TYR A 61 38.63 5.80 -5.84
C TYR A 61 40.02 5.18 -5.61
N PRO A 62 40.60 4.42 -6.56
CA PRO A 62 40.08 4.15 -7.93
C PRO A 62 39.14 2.94 -8.05
N ALA A 63 39.00 2.12 -7.00
CA ALA A 63 38.14 0.94 -7.01
C ALA A 63 37.04 1.08 -5.94
N LEU A 64 35.80 0.73 -6.29
CA LEU A 64 34.67 0.69 -5.34
C LEU A 64 34.77 -0.56 -4.45
N THR A 65 35.12 -1.67 -5.09
CA THR A 65 35.26 -3.01 -4.51
C THR A 65 36.53 -3.68 -5.04
N ARG A 66 36.96 -4.74 -4.36
CA ARG A 66 37.97 -5.67 -4.88
C ARG A 66 37.59 -7.09 -4.51
N THR A 67 37.80 -8.03 -5.42
CA THR A 67 37.51 -9.45 -5.19
C THR A 67 38.81 -10.24 -5.06
N CYS A 68 38.89 -11.10 -4.04
CA CYS A 68 40.00 -11.99 -3.82
C CYS A 68 39.91 -13.18 -4.78
N HIS A 69 40.87 -13.29 -5.69
CA HIS A 69 40.89 -14.37 -6.67
C HIS A 69 41.62 -15.61 -6.13
N GLN A 70 41.39 -16.79 -6.73
CA GLN A 70 41.95 -18.09 -6.28
C GLN A 70 43.49 -18.12 -6.19
N ASN A 71 44.17 -17.23 -6.91
CA ASN A 71 45.62 -17.09 -6.91
C ASN A 71 46.15 -16.16 -5.79
N GLY A 72 45.31 -15.78 -4.81
CA GLY A 72 45.68 -14.90 -3.71
C GLY A 72 45.86 -13.43 -4.12
N ALA A 73 45.33 -13.02 -5.27
CA ALA A 73 45.44 -11.65 -5.77
C ALA A 73 44.09 -10.91 -5.75
N TRP A 74 44.12 -9.65 -5.31
CA TRP A 74 42.97 -8.74 -5.40
C TRP A 74 42.72 -8.29 -6.85
N LYS A 75 41.46 -8.25 -7.25
CA LYS A 75 40.99 -7.78 -8.56
C LYS A 75 39.93 -6.68 -8.37
N PRO A 76 40.13 -5.47 -8.92
CA PRO A 76 41.37 -4.98 -9.52
C PRO A 76 42.53 -4.97 -8.51
N ALA A 77 43.77 -5.09 -9.00
CA ALA A 77 44.96 -5.05 -8.15
C ALA A 77 45.22 -3.63 -7.61
N PRO A 78 45.78 -3.46 -6.39
CA PRO A 78 46.12 -2.14 -5.87
C PRO A 78 47.18 -1.48 -6.77
N LYS A 79 46.90 -0.26 -7.23
CA LYS A 79 47.80 0.50 -8.10
C LYS A 79 48.78 1.28 -7.21
N ARG A 80 50.07 1.01 -7.35
CA ARG A 80 51.14 1.65 -6.55
C ARG A 80 51.13 3.19 -6.62
N PHE A 81 50.78 3.75 -7.78
CA PHE A 81 50.83 5.20 -8.04
C PHE A 81 49.48 5.91 -7.90
N VAL A 82 48.39 5.17 -7.62
CA VAL A 82 47.06 5.73 -7.44
C VAL A 82 46.50 5.16 -6.13
N PRO A 83 46.80 5.79 -4.98
CA PRO A 83 46.38 5.29 -3.69
C PRO A 83 44.86 5.29 -3.57
N GLN A 84 44.35 4.38 -2.76
CA GLN A 84 42.93 4.28 -2.47
C GLN A 84 42.53 5.43 -1.53
N ARG A 85 41.59 6.28 -1.96
CA ARG A 85 41.13 7.44 -1.18
C ARG A 85 39.68 7.78 -1.48
N CYS A 86 39.01 8.42 -0.53
CA CYS A 86 37.71 9.02 -0.75
C CYS A 86 37.85 10.31 -1.58
N ARG A 87 37.12 10.42 -2.68
CA ARG A 87 37.02 11.63 -3.50
C ARG A 87 35.62 12.22 -3.41
N VAL A 88 35.52 13.54 -3.50
CA VAL A 88 34.22 14.23 -3.53
C VAL A 88 33.42 13.78 -4.75
N VAL A 89 32.14 13.50 -4.57
CA VAL A 89 31.19 13.14 -5.63
C VAL A 89 31.08 14.26 -6.66
N GLU A 90 31.01 13.87 -7.92
CA GLU A 90 31.00 14.76 -9.08
C GLU A 90 29.73 14.50 -9.90
N CYS A 91 29.10 15.56 -10.39
CA CYS A 91 27.96 15.46 -11.31
C CYS A 91 28.40 15.58 -12.77
N PRO A 92 27.68 14.93 -13.71
CA PRO A 92 27.97 15.01 -15.15
C PRO A 92 28.04 16.45 -15.65
N ASP A 93 28.90 16.72 -16.64
CA ASP A 93 29.07 18.06 -17.20
C ASP A 93 27.74 18.62 -17.76
N PRO A 94 27.18 19.71 -17.19
CA PRO A 94 25.93 20.31 -17.63
C PRO A 94 26.08 21.20 -18.86
N ASN A 95 27.30 21.46 -19.36
CA ASN A 95 27.58 22.34 -20.50
C ASN A 95 27.25 21.67 -21.86
N VAL A 96 26.02 21.18 -21.98
CA VAL A 96 25.48 20.47 -23.16
C VAL A 96 24.25 21.16 -23.75
N LEU A 97 23.78 22.24 -23.12
CA LEU A 97 22.58 22.97 -23.53
C LEU A 97 22.79 23.63 -24.90
N GLU A 98 21.94 23.30 -25.86
CA GLU A 98 21.86 24.00 -27.15
C GLU A 98 20.95 25.24 -27.03
N TYR A 99 21.28 26.32 -27.75
CA TYR A 99 20.50 27.56 -27.80
C TYR A 99 20.28 28.26 -26.45
N GLY A 100 21.28 28.16 -25.58
CA GLY A 100 21.31 28.83 -24.29
C GLY A 100 22.69 28.76 -23.67
N THR A 101 22.81 29.29 -22.45
CA THR A 101 24.05 29.36 -21.69
C THR A 101 23.88 28.75 -20.31
N VAL A 102 24.96 28.17 -19.79
CA VAL A 102 25.05 27.58 -18.45
C VAL A 102 26.04 28.40 -17.63
N SER A 103 25.66 28.79 -16.41
CA SER A 103 26.49 29.61 -15.53
C SER A 103 26.47 29.14 -14.07
N PRO A 104 27.60 29.19 -13.34
CA PRO A 104 28.96 29.43 -13.84
C PRO A 104 29.54 28.19 -14.58
N PRO A 105 30.32 28.38 -15.66
CA PRO A 105 31.08 27.30 -16.27
C PRO A 105 32.22 26.86 -15.33
N GLN A 106 32.36 25.56 -15.10
CA GLN A 106 33.41 24.96 -14.27
C GLN A 106 34.02 23.76 -15.00
N GLU A 107 35.27 23.40 -14.68
CA GLU A 107 35.90 22.18 -15.22
C GLU A 107 35.22 20.92 -14.68
N ARG A 108 34.77 20.96 -13.42
CA ARG A 108 34.06 19.87 -12.73
C ARG A 108 33.04 20.47 -11.77
N TYR A 109 31.94 19.76 -11.58
CA TYR A 109 30.85 20.15 -10.71
C TYR A 109 30.74 19.14 -9.57
N PHE A 110 31.01 19.60 -8.35
CA PHE A 110 30.92 18.80 -7.14
C PHE A 110 29.59 19.04 -6.42
N VAL A 111 29.31 18.19 -5.43
CA VAL A 111 28.14 18.32 -4.56
C VAL A 111 27.98 19.76 -4.05
N ASP A 112 26.73 20.22 -4.00
CA ASP A 112 26.29 21.58 -3.63
C ASP A 112 26.63 22.68 -4.64
N ASN A 113 27.27 22.38 -5.77
CA ASN A 113 27.39 23.37 -6.85
C ASN A 113 26.03 23.60 -7.52
N GLU A 114 25.66 24.88 -7.66
CA GLU A 114 24.46 25.33 -8.36
C GLU A 114 24.82 25.84 -9.76
N THR A 115 24.01 25.49 -10.74
CA THR A 115 24.07 25.99 -12.12
C THR A 115 22.74 26.62 -12.52
N ALA A 116 22.83 27.74 -13.22
CA ALA A 116 21.70 28.44 -13.82
C ALA A 116 21.75 28.32 -15.35
N TYR A 117 20.57 28.13 -15.94
CA TYR A 117 20.37 27.95 -17.38
C TYR A 117 19.57 29.12 -17.92
N GLU A 118 20.03 29.72 -19.02
CA GLU A 118 19.38 30.85 -19.67
C GLU A 118 19.32 30.63 -21.18
N CYS A 119 18.12 30.68 -21.76
CA CYS A 119 17.95 30.48 -23.20
C CYS A 119 18.29 31.73 -24.00
N ASP A 120 18.79 31.52 -25.22
CA ASP A 120 19.05 32.59 -26.18
C ASP A 120 17.75 33.29 -26.59
N SER A 121 17.88 34.53 -27.10
CA SER A 121 16.72 35.32 -27.52
C SER A 121 15.85 34.59 -28.56
N GLY A 122 14.55 34.52 -28.27
CA GLY A 122 13.56 33.84 -29.10
C GLY A 122 13.46 32.34 -28.89
N TYR A 123 14.17 31.75 -27.94
CA TYR A 123 13.98 30.37 -27.48
C TYR A 123 13.19 30.36 -26.16
N THR A 124 12.40 29.31 -25.94
CA THR A 124 11.62 29.13 -24.71
C THR A 124 12.26 28.04 -23.86
N GLN A 125 12.36 28.29 -22.56
CA GLN A 125 12.92 27.33 -21.62
C GLN A 125 11.88 26.30 -21.18
N ARG A 126 12.24 25.02 -21.22
CA ARG A 126 11.53 23.90 -20.62
C ARG A 126 12.45 23.22 -19.60
N GLY A 127 11.88 22.66 -18.54
CA GLY A 127 12.66 22.04 -17.46
C GLY A 127 13.20 23.04 -16.45
N SER A 128 14.18 22.63 -15.65
CA SER A 128 14.60 23.38 -14.46
C SER A 128 15.58 24.51 -14.80
N ALA A 129 15.23 25.76 -14.44
CA ALA A 129 16.07 26.94 -14.66
C ALA A 129 17.35 26.96 -13.83
N ARG A 130 17.34 26.23 -12.71
CA ARG A 130 18.45 26.09 -11.79
C ARG A 130 18.53 24.65 -11.34
N ARG A 131 19.75 24.11 -11.27
CA ARG A 131 20.01 22.74 -10.81
C ARG A 131 21.17 22.74 -9.83
N VAL A 132 21.12 21.82 -8.87
CA VAL A 132 22.14 21.63 -7.84
C VAL A 132 22.69 20.22 -7.97
N CYS A 133 24.02 20.07 -7.85
CA CYS A 133 24.65 18.75 -7.82
C CYS A 133 24.40 18.09 -6.46
N LEU A 134 23.73 16.94 -6.47
CA LEU A 134 23.28 16.23 -5.27
C LEU A 134 24.35 15.22 -4.78
N PRO A 135 24.31 14.81 -3.49
CA PRO A 135 25.22 13.82 -2.93
C PRO A 135 25.17 12.43 -3.59
N ASN A 136 24.14 12.14 -4.38
CA ASN A 136 24.03 10.92 -5.18
C ASN A 136 24.71 11.02 -6.55
N GLY A 137 25.36 12.15 -6.88
CA GLY A 137 26.04 12.36 -8.16
C GLY A 137 25.10 12.66 -9.32
N LYS A 138 23.87 13.14 -9.02
CA LYS A 138 22.88 13.58 -10.00
C LYS A 138 22.59 15.07 -9.85
N TRP A 139 22.08 15.67 -10.92
CA TRP A 139 21.57 17.03 -10.89
C TRP A 139 20.11 17.06 -10.45
N SER A 140 19.75 17.96 -9.53
CA SER A 140 18.37 18.17 -9.10
C SER A 140 17.47 18.66 -10.24
N GLY A 141 16.16 18.42 -10.14
CA GLY A 141 15.19 18.85 -11.13
C GLY A 141 15.32 18.17 -12.50
N SER A 142 14.50 18.62 -13.44
CA SER A 142 14.43 18.11 -14.83
C SER A 142 15.46 18.75 -15.76
N THR A 143 15.81 18.04 -16.84
CA THR A 143 16.75 18.52 -17.87
C THR A 143 16.28 19.84 -18.49
N PRO A 144 17.13 20.88 -18.52
CA PRO A 144 16.80 22.17 -19.13
C PRO A 144 16.92 22.06 -20.65
N ILE A 145 15.94 22.63 -21.35
CA ILE A 145 15.82 22.57 -22.81
C ILE A 145 15.47 23.97 -23.30
N CYS A 146 16.21 24.46 -24.29
CA CYS A 146 15.91 25.72 -24.98
C CYS A 146 15.50 25.41 -26.42
N SER A 147 14.23 25.59 -26.75
CA SER A 147 13.72 25.26 -28.08
C SER A 147 12.69 26.27 -28.59
N ARG A 148 12.37 26.16 -29.88
CA ARG A 148 11.28 26.87 -30.56
C ARG A 148 10.27 25.86 -31.06
N ASP A 149 9.55 25.23 -30.14
CA ASP A 149 8.56 24.24 -30.51
C ASP A 149 7.37 24.94 -31.18
N THR A 150 7.06 24.59 -32.44
CA THR A 150 5.93 25.16 -33.20
C THR A 150 4.64 24.33 -33.06
N GLY A 151 4.73 23.14 -32.44
CA GLY A 151 3.60 22.21 -32.27
C GLY A 151 3.32 21.31 -33.47
N ASP A 152 3.96 21.55 -34.62
CA ASP A 152 3.80 20.76 -35.86
C ASP A 152 4.64 19.46 -35.88
N HIS A 153 5.62 19.37 -34.97
CA HIS A 153 6.61 18.30 -34.86
C HIS A 153 6.74 17.82 -33.40
N CYS A 154 7.53 16.78 -33.14
CA CYS A 154 7.89 16.45 -31.76
C CYS A 154 8.66 17.60 -31.13
N ALA A 155 8.42 17.84 -29.84
CA ALA A 155 9.18 18.83 -29.08
C ALA A 155 10.66 18.43 -29.01
N ASP A 156 11.57 19.41 -28.94
CA ASP A 156 12.99 19.12 -28.76
C ASP A 156 13.19 18.21 -27.52
N PRO A 157 13.80 17.01 -27.67
CA PRO A 157 13.95 16.05 -26.58
C PRO A 157 15.07 16.41 -25.58
N GLY A 158 15.82 17.49 -25.81
CA GLY A 158 16.90 17.97 -24.96
C GLY A 158 18.22 17.22 -25.10
N ILE A 159 19.22 17.63 -24.32
CA ILE A 159 20.49 16.92 -24.14
C ILE A 159 20.78 16.84 -22.63
N PRO A 160 20.71 15.63 -22.03
CA PRO A 160 21.02 15.44 -20.62
C PRO A 160 22.49 15.76 -20.29
N ALA A 161 22.77 16.20 -19.06
CA ALA A 161 24.13 16.49 -18.62
C ALA A 161 25.06 15.28 -18.83
N GLY A 162 26.24 15.53 -19.40
CA GLY A 162 27.23 14.51 -19.78
C GLY A 162 26.88 13.66 -21.00
N ALA A 163 25.76 13.94 -21.69
CA ALA A 163 25.37 13.27 -22.93
C ALA A 163 25.76 14.09 -24.17
N MET A 164 25.84 13.39 -25.30
CA MET A 164 25.93 13.94 -26.64
C MET A 164 24.79 13.37 -27.46
N ARG A 165 24.01 14.25 -28.10
CA ARG A 165 22.90 13.87 -28.99
C ARG A 165 23.32 13.99 -30.44
N THR A 166 22.96 13.00 -31.26
CA THR A 166 23.01 13.08 -32.73
C THR A 166 21.58 13.10 -33.29
N GLY A 167 21.32 14.03 -34.21
CA GLY A 167 19.98 14.31 -34.75
C GLY A 167 19.42 15.62 -34.18
N ASN A 168 19.02 16.52 -35.08
CA ASN A 168 18.54 17.88 -34.78
C ASN A 168 17.27 18.23 -35.58
N ILE A 169 16.62 17.21 -36.16
CA ILE A 169 15.34 17.32 -36.87
C ILE A 169 14.36 16.43 -36.11
N PHE A 170 13.17 16.96 -35.82
CA PHE A 170 12.21 16.35 -34.90
C PHE A 170 10.85 16.07 -35.57
N GLY A 171 10.85 15.91 -36.90
CA GLY A 171 9.66 15.53 -37.65
C GLY A 171 9.21 14.11 -37.32
N ILE A 172 7.97 13.78 -37.68
CA ILE A 172 7.41 12.43 -37.47
C ILE A 172 8.27 11.42 -38.23
N GLY A 173 8.73 10.37 -37.53
CA GLY A 173 9.63 9.35 -38.05
C GLY A 173 11.14 9.66 -37.87
N ASP A 174 11.50 10.89 -37.50
CA ASP A 174 12.90 11.25 -37.24
C ASP A 174 13.41 10.61 -35.95
N LYS A 175 14.73 10.38 -35.92
CA LYS A 175 15.42 9.70 -34.84
C LYS A 175 16.51 10.57 -34.22
N VAL A 176 16.65 10.44 -32.91
CA VAL A 176 17.78 10.99 -32.15
C VAL A 176 18.50 9.86 -31.41
N THR A 177 19.83 9.92 -31.38
CA THR A 177 20.66 8.94 -30.67
C THR A 177 21.51 9.66 -29.63
N TYR A 178 21.67 9.05 -28.46
CA TYR A 178 22.41 9.59 -27.33
C TYR A 178 23.60 8.71 -26.99
N ASN A 179 24.74 9.36 -26.71
CA ASN A 179 25.95 8.72 -26.19
C ASN A 179 26.47 9.50 -24.99
N CYS A 180 26.99 8.81 -23.97
CA CYS A 180 27.59 9.47 -22.81
C CYS A 180 29.07 9.75 -23.00
N ASN A 181 29.53 10.87 -22.42
CA ASN A 181 30.94 11.24 -22.42
C ASN A 181 31.79 10.24 -21.61
N SER A 182 33.10 10.17 -21.92
CA SER A 182 33.98 9.08 -21.47
C SER A 182 33.95 8.84 -19.94
N ASN A 183 33.78 7.57 -19.55
CA ASN A 183 33.60 7.03 -18.18
C ASN A 183 32.20 7.17 -17.56
N LEU A 184 31.26 7.86 -18.22
CA LEU A 184 29.85 7.81 -17.85
C LEU A 184 29.16 6.67 -18.59
N PHE A 185 28.10 6.13 -18.00
CA PHE A 185 27.25 5.14 -18.63
C PHE A 185 25.87 5.73 -18.93
N LEU A 186 25.22 5.21 -19.97
CA LEU A 186 23.88 5.60 -20.34
C LEU A 186 22.85 4.81 -19.52
N MET A 187 21.96 5.55 -18.87
CA MET A 187 20.64 5.14 -18.43
C MET A 187 19.63 5.64 -19.47
N GLY A 188 18.54 4.94 -19.71
CA GLY A 188 17.58 5.39 -20.71
C GLY A 188 17.53 4.65 -22.00
N THR A 189 16.75 5.22 -22.91
CA THR A 189 16.68 4.79 -24.30
C THR A 189 17.78 5.50 -25.09
N SER A 190 18.73 4.75 -25.65
CA SER A 190 19.84 5.30 -26.43
C SER A 190 19.42 5.85 -27.79
N GLU A 191 18.32 5.36 -28.37
CA GLU A 191 17.72 5.86 -29.61
C GLU A 191 16.23 6.13 -29.42
N ARG A 192 15.78 7.36 -29.70
CA ARG A 192 14.37 7.75 -29.60
C ARG A 192 13.86 8.17 -30.98
N THR A 193 12.64 7.78 -31.31
CA THR A 193 11.98 8.07 -32.59
C THR A 193 10.73 8.92 -32.34
N CYS A 194 10.50 9.95 -33.15
CA CYS A 194 9.29 10.76 -33.07
C CYS A 194 8.11 10.02 -33.70
N GLN A 195 7.04 9.82 -32.92
CA GLN A 195 5.84 9.09 -33.34
C GLN A 195 4.77 10.04 -33.92
N GLU A 196 3.76 9.48 -34.59
CA GLU A 196 2.64 10.25 -35.17
C GLU A 196 1.83 11.04 -34.14
N ASN A 197 1.79 10.56 -32.89
CA ASN A 197 1.19 11.25 -31.75
C ASN A 197 2.05 12.43 -31.23
N ARG A 198 3.16 12.76 -31.91
CA ARG A 198 4.12 13.81 -31.56
C ARG A 198 4.84 13.57 -30.23
N GLN A 199 4.95 12.32 -29.82
CA GLN A 199 5.73 11.90 -28.66
C GLN A 199 6.97 11.11 -29.09
N TRP A 200 8.02 11.18 -28.29
CA TRP A 200 9.23 10.39 -28.49
C TRP A 200 9.06 8.99 -27.90
N THR A 201 9.49 7.97 -28.64
CA THR A 201 9.57 6.61 -28.11
C THR A 201 10.54 6.52 -26.93
N GLY A 202 10.32 5.52 -26.07
CA GLY A 202 11.17 5.26 -24.92
C GLY A 202 11.20 6.40 -23.91
N PHE A 203 12.15 6.33 -22.98
CA PHE A 203 12.31 7.27 -21.88
C PHE A 203 13.60 8.10 -22.01
N GLU A 204 13.58 9.27 -21.38
CA GLU A 204 14.69 10.22 -21.43
C GLU A 204 15.99 9.58 -20.91
N PRO A 205 17.11 9.70 -21.66
CA PRO A 205 18.38 9.18 -21.19
C PRO A 205 19.00 10.05 -20.11
N ALA A 206 19.91 9.44 -19.34
CA ALA A 206 20.75 10.14 -18.38
C ALA A 206 22.14 9.51 -18.40
N CYS A 207 23.16 10.32 -18.19
CA CYS A 207 24.54 9.86 -18.11
C CYS A 207 25.01 9.95 -16.68
N TYR A 208 25.48 8.83 -16.11
CA TYR A 208 25.88 8.78 -14.70
C TYR A 208 27.27 8.15 -14.52
N TYR A 209 27.90 8.46 -13.40
CA TYR A 209 29.16 7.84 -12.99
C TYR A 209 28.89 6.52 -12.26
N LYS A 210 29.89 5.63 -12.22
CA LYS A 210 29.80 4.34 -11.51
C LYS A 210 29.41 4.44 -10.02
N HIS A 211 29.65 5.58 -9.38
CA HIS A 211 29.32 5.81 -7.96
C HIS A 211 27.92 6.45 -7.76
N THR A 212 27.22 6.79 -8.85
CA THR A 212 25.85 7.29 -8.80
C THR A 212 24.90 6.18 -8.36
N TYR A 213 23.87 6.55 -7.59
CA TYR A 213 22.83 5.67 -7.07
C TYR A 213 21.46 6.38 -7.09
N ASP A 214 20.40 5.59 -7.05
CA ASP A 214 19.02 6.04 -6.89
C ASP A 214 18.68 6.18 -5.41
N THR A 215 18.03 7.29 -5.07
CA THR A 215 17.53 7.52 -3.72
C THR A 215 16.20 6.80 -3.51
N PRO A 216 15.85 6.47 -2.25
CA PRO A 216 14.55 5.89 -1.91
C PRO A 216 13.36 6.65 -2.51
N LEU A 217 13.39 7.99 -2.49
CA LEU A 217 12.35 8.86 -3.03
C LEU A 217 12.25 8.79 -4.57
N GLU A 218 13.38 8.75 -5.27
CA GLU A 218 13.38 8.59 -6.74
C GLU A 218 12.79 7.24 -7.15
N VAL A 219 13.12 6.20 -6.38
CA VAL A 219 12.59 4.85 -6.59
C VAL A 219 11.09 4.81 -6.30
N SER A 220 10.62 5.46 -5.23
CA SER A 220 9.19 5.43 -4.84
C SER A 220 8.33 6.14 -5.87
N GLN A 221 8.80 7.29 -6.36
CA GLN A 221 8.14 8.05 -7.41
C GLN A 221 8.05 7.30 -8.73
N ALA A 222 9.08 6.52 -9.10
CA ALA A 222 9.10 5.82 -10.39
C ALA A 222 8.42 4.43 -10.33
N PHE A 223 8.84 3.60 -9.37
CA PHE A 223 8.31 2.24 -9.23
C PHE A 223 6.95 2.23 -8.55
N GLY A 224 6.76 3.07 -7.53
CA GLY A 224 5.51 3.13 -6.78
C GLY A 224 4.34 3.61 -7.62
N SER A 225 4.54 4.68 -8.39
CA SER A 225 3.51 5.19 -9.30
C SER A 225 3.12 4.15 -10.37
N ALA A 226 4.09 3.41 -10.91
CA ALA A 226 3.86 2.42 -11.97
C ALA A 226 3.11 1.18 -11.44
N ILE A 227 3.50 0.65 -10.27
CA ILE A 227 2.74 -0.44 -9.62
C ILE A 227 1.35 0.04 -9.21
N LYS A 228 1.23 1.26 -8.69
CA LYS A 228 -0.06 1.85 -8.35
C LYS A 228 -0.97 1.94 -9.57
N GLU A 229 -0.49 2.48 -10.68
CA GLU A 229 -1.27 2.55 -11.94
C GLU A 229 -1.74 1.15 -12.37
N SER A 230 -0.87 0.14 -12.24
CA SER A 230 -1.21 -1.26 -12.52
C SER A 230 -2.27 -1.83 -11.58
N LEU A 231 -2.32 -1.38 -10.31
CA LEU A 231 -3.33 -1.78 -9.34
C LEU A 231 -4.66 -1.02 -9.57
N THR A 232 -4.62 0.30 -9.80
CA THR A 232 -5.82 1.13 -9.97
C THR A 232 -6.52 0.89 -11.32
N THR A 233 -5.75 0.57 -12.38
CA THR A 233 -6.33 0.17 -13.67
C THR A 233 -7.17 -1.10 -13.56
N LEU A 234 -6.85 -1.98 -12.60
CA LEU A 234 -7.63 -3.17 -12.27
C LEU A 234 -8.87 -2.84 -11.41
N GLU A 235 -8.86 -1.73 -10.67
CA GLU A 235 -9.96 -1.29 -9.80
C GLU A 235 -11.04 -0.46 -10.50
N SER A 236 -10.76 0.18 -11.65
CA SER A 236 -11.69 1.16 -12.24
C SER A 236 -13.04 0.55 -12.69
N ILE A 237 -14.06 0.77 -11.87
CA ILE A 237 -15.47 0.61 -12.21
C ILE A 237 -15.93 1.91 -12.86
N ASN A 238 -16.09 1.88 -14.19
CA ASN A 238 -16.84 2.84 -15.00
C ASN A 238 -16.64 4.33 -14.65
N ASP A 239 -15.50 4.92 -15.01
CA ASP A 239 -15.46 6.36 -15.20
C ASP A 239 -16.21 6.72 -16.49
N VAL A 240 -17.46 7.19 -16.33
CA VAL A 240 -18.18 7.90 -17.39
C VAL A 240 -17.96 9.38 -17.17
N GLN A 241 -16.86 9.90 -17.70
CA GLN A 241 -16.75 11.31 -18.08
C GLN A 241 -16.51 11.41 -19.59
N GLY A 242 -17.16 12.41 -20.19
CA GLY A 242 -17.42 12.53 -21.62
C GLY A 242 -16.19 12.40 -22.53
N GLU A 243 -16.46 11.83 -23.72
CA GLU A 243 -15.62 11.85 -24.93
C GLU A 243 -14.15 11.42 -24.79
N ARG A 244 -13.93 10.16 -24.37
CA ARG A 244 -13.02 9.21 -25.05
C ARG A 244 -13.36 7.80 -24.58
N ARG A 245 -13.88 6.97 -25.48
CA ARG A 245 -14.14 5.55 -25.21
C ARG A 245 -12.81 4.80 -25.10
N ILE A 246 -12.23 4.75 -23.91
CA ILE A 246 -11.15 3.81 -23.59
C ILE A 246 -11.82 2.47 -23.26
N ARG A 247 -11.45 1.42 -24.00
CA ARG A 247 -11.90 0.05 -23.70
C ARG A 247 -11.19 -0.42 -22.44
N ILE A 248 -11.76 -0.15 -21.28
CA ILE A 248 -11.29 -0.65 -20.00
C ILE A 248 -11.63 -2.14 -19.92
N SER A 249 -10.62 -3.01 -20.01
CA SER A 249 -10.79 -4.43 -19.74
C SER A 249 -10.99 -4.62 -18.23
N LYS A 250 -12.25 -4.85 -17.87
CA LYS A 250 -12.73 -5.31 -16.56
C LYS A 250 -12.08 -6.67 -16.21
N ASN A 251 -11.66 -6.86 -14.95
CA ASN A 251 -11.21 -8.14 -14.36
C ASN A 251 -9.90 -8.76 -14.90
N GLY A 252 -8.76 -8.05 -14.78
CA GLY A 252 -7.44 -8.68 -14.97
C GLY A 252 -6.91 -9.31 -13.67
N THR A 253 -6.21 -10.45 -13.77
CA THR A 253 -5.44 -11.03 -12.64
C THR A 253 -4.04 -10.44 -12.63
N LEU A 254 -3.57 -9.92 -11.49
CA LEU A 254 -2.18 -9.49 -11.33
C LEU A 254 -1.34 -10.62 -10.72
N ASN A 255 -0.25 -10.99 -11.40
CA ASN A 255 0.72 -11.98 -10.94
C ASN A 255 2.06 -11.29 -10.67
N ILE A 256 2.56 -11.39 -9.43
CA ILE A 256 3.79 -10.75 -8.98
C ILE A 256 4.84 -11.84 -8.70
N TYR A 257 5.99 -11.76 -9.37
CA TYR A 257 7.10 -12.69 -9.21
C TYR A 257 8.26 -11.95 -8.56
N ILE A 258 8.69 -12.39 -7.38
CA ILE A 258 9.76 -11.76 -6.62
C ILE A 258 10.93 -12.73 -6.53
N ALA A 259 12.10 -12.30 -7.02
CA ALA A 259 13.33 -13.07 -6.95
C ALA A 259 14.41 -12.28 -6.19
N VAL A 260 14.98 -12.89 -5.15
CA VAL A 260 16.02 -12.27 -4.32
C VAL A 260 17.30 -13.07 -4.40
N ASP A 261 18.37 -12.40 -4.78
CA ASP A 261 19.71 -12.95 -4.80
C ASP A 261 20.24 -13.09 -3.37
N ILE A 262 20.52 -14.33 -2.99
CA ILE A 262 21.14 -14.70 -1.71
C ILE A 262 22.53 -15.30 -1.92
N SER A 263 23.10 -15.09 -3.10
CA SER A 263 24.45 -15.52 -3.39
C SER A 263 25.48 -14.79 -2.56
N GLU A 264 26.67 -15.36 -2.57
CA GLU A 264 27.82 -14.93 -1.81
C GLU A 264 28.35 -13.52 -2.12
N SER A 265 27.94 -12.92 -3.23
CA SER A 265 28.30 -11.55 -3.59
C SER A 265 27.39 -10.50 -2.95
N ILE A 266 26.27 -10.92 -2.36
CA ILE A 266 25.34 -10.05 -1.63
C ILE A 266 25.60 -10.13 -0.12
N GLU A 267 25.75 -8.97 0.53
CA GLU A 267 25.88 -8.91 1.98
C GLU A 267 24.58 -9.35 2.69
N LYS A 268 24.71 -10.04 3.82
CA LYS A 268 23.54 -10.52 4.61
C LYS A 268 22.59 -9.41 5.00
N GLU A 269 23.11 -8.21 5.22
CA GLU A 269 22.34 -7.00 5.51
C GLU A 269 21.42 -6.62 4.35
N HIS A 270 21.93 -6.64 3.10
CA HIS A 270 21.11 -6.37 1.92
C HIS A 270 20.01 -7.41 1.72
N VAL A 271 20.28 -8.69 2.01
CA VAL A 271 19.24 -9.74 1.96
C VAL A 271 18.16 -9.48 3.03
N ALA A 272 18.56 -9.15 4.26
CA ALA A 272 17.62 -8.84 5.33
C ALA A 272 16.75 -7.62 5.00
N ASN A 273 17.36 -6.57 4.48
CA ASN A 273 16.67 -5.36 4.04
C ASN A 273 15.74 -5.64 2.86
N ALA A 274 16.14 -6.47 1.88
CA ALA A 274 15.27 -6.90 0.79
C ALA A 274 14.05 -7.66 1.31
N LYS A 275 14.22 -8.58 2.27
CA LYS A 275 13.10 -9.27 2.92
C LYS A 275 12.13 -8.28 3.57
N ASP A 276 12.64 -7.29 4.29
CA ASP A 276 11.78 -6.30 4.95
C ASP A 276 11.04 -5.42 3.94
N ALA A 277 11.74 -4.98 2.88
CA ALA A 277 11.15 -4.20 1.81
C ALA A 277 10.04 -4.97 1.08
N ILE A 278 10.22 -6.28 0.83
CA ILE A 278 9.20 -7.17 0.28
C ILE A 278 8.01 -7.32 1.25
N SER A 279 8.27 -7.48 2.55
CA SER A 279 7.23 -7.55 3.57
C SER A 279 6.35 -6.29 3.55
N LYS A 280 6.98 -5.11 3.49
CA LYS A 280 6.28 -3.83 3.36
C LYS A 280 5.51 -3.70 2.05
N LEU A 281 6.09 -4.08 0.92
CA LEU A 281 5.39 -4.09 -0.38
C LEU A 281 4.13 -4.94 -0.33
N ILE A 282 4.23 -6.18 0.15
CA ILE A 282 3.08 -7.11 0.28
C ILE A 282 2.00 -6.51 1.18
N THR A 283 2.40 -5.97 2.33
CA THR A 283 1.52 -5.30 3.29
C THR A 283 0.76 -4.15 2.62
N LYS A 284 1.46 -3.30 1.87
CA LYS A 284 0.88 -2.15 1.15
C LYS A 284 -0.05 -2.59 0.02
N ILE A 285 0.34 -3.58 -0.78
CA ILE A 285 -0.53 -4.12 -1.83
C ILE A 285 -1.80 -4.72 -1.22
N SER A 286 -1.71 -5.40 -0.07
CA SER A 286 -2.88 -5.97 0.61
C SER A 286 -3.88 -4.93 1.15
N SER A 287 -3.53 -3.64 1.13
CA SER A 287 -4.45 -2.55 1.49
C SER A 287 -5.41 -2.17 0.36
N PHE A 288 -5.05 -2.48 -0.90
CA PHE A 288 -5.90 -2.31 -2.08
C PHE A 288 -6.96 -3.40 -2.15
N SER A 289 -8.00 -3.18 -2.98
CA SER A 289 -9.05 -4.17 -3.21
C SER A 289 -8.63 -5.30 -4.15
N VAL A 290 -7.41 -5.23 -4.68
CA VAL A 290 -6.82 -6.23 -5.57
C VAL A 290 -6.10 -7.30 -4.75
N SER A 291 -6.35 -8.57 -5.10
CA SER A 291 -5.67 -9.74 -4.52
C SER A 291 -4.74 -10.38 -5.55
N PRO A 292 -3.49 -9.92 -5.70
CA PRO A 292 -2.56 -10.52 -6.64
C PRO A 292 -2.07 -11.90 -6.18
N ASN A 293 -1.62 -12.70 -7.14
CA ASN A 293 -0.96 -13.98 -6.87
C ASN A 293 0.56 -13.75 -6.84
N TYR A 294 1.26 -14.47 -5.96
CA TYR A 294 2.69 -14.24 -5.73
C TYR A 294 3.54 -15.49 -5.95
N GLU A 295 4.68 -15.32 -6.61
CA GLU A 295 5.82 -16.26 -6.56
C GLU A 295 6.95 -15.57 -5.78
N LEU A 296 7.52 -16.23 -4.78
CA LEU A 296 8.66 -15.69 -4.02
C LEU A 296 9.81 -16.70 -3.99
N LEU A 297 10.93 -16.30 -4.60
CA LEU A 297 12.11 -17.12 -4.83
C LEU A 297 13.33 -16.44 -4.21
N PHE A 298 14.13 -17.21 -3.47
CA PHE A 298 15.48 -16.82 -3.10
C PHE A 298 16.47 -17.71 -3.86
N PHE A 299 17.43 -17.13 -4.58
CA PHE A 299 18.30 -17.88 -5.47
C PHE A 299 19.78 -17.63 -5.23
N SER A 300 20.58 -18.64 -5.55
CA SER A 300 22.04 -18.63 -5.56
C SER A 300 22.51 -19.67 -6.59
N SER A 301 23.26 -20.70 -6.21
CA SER A 301 23.49 -21.90 -7.04
C SER A 301 22.25 -22.79 -7.10
N GLU A 302 21.39 -22.69 -6.08
CA GLU A 302 20.12 -23.39 -5.97
C GLU A 302 19.00 -22.40 -5.71
N LEU A 303 17.76 -22.84 -5.91
CA LEU A 303 16.56 -22.04 -5.69
C LEU A 303 15.84 -22.51 -4.42
N SER A 304 15.52 -21.56 -3.55
CA SER A 304 14.65 -21.73 -2.39
C SER A 304 13.31 -21.04 -2.66
N GLU A 305 12.30 -21.85 -2.96
CA GLU A 305 10.92 -21.37 -3.13
C GLU A 305 10.27 -21.17 -1.76
N VAL A 306 9.80 -19.95 -1.48
CA VAL A 306 9.12 -19.61 -0.23
C VAL A 306 7.61 -19.52 -0.45
N VAL A 307 7.19 -18.96 -1.58
CA VAL A 307 5.78 -18.90 -1.98
C VAL A 307 5.67 -19.36 -3.42
N SER A 308 4.77 -20.32 -3.66
CA SER A 308 4.40 -20.79 -4.99
C SER A 308 3.12 -20.09 -5.44
N ILE A 309 3.16 -19.49 -6.63
CA ILE A 309 2.02 -18.84 -7.26
C ILE A 309 0.91 -19.84 -7.58
N LEU A 310 1.25 -21.12 -7.73
CA LEU A 310 0.28 -22.19 -8.02
C LEU A 310 -0.66 -22.44 -6.84
N ASP A 311 -0.21 -22.20 -5.60
CA ASP A 311 -1.02 -22.38 -4.38
C ASP A 311 -2.29 -21.50 -4.43
N PHE A 312 -2.18 -20.30 -5.00
CA PHE A 312 -3.29 -19.36 -5.16
C PHE A 312 -4.33 -19.87 -6.18
N PHE A 313 -3.88 -20.48 -7.27
CA PHE A 313 -4.76 -21.10 -8.27
C PHE A 313 -5.40 -22.40 -7.76
N ASP A 314 -4.83 -23.03 -6.73
CA ASP A 314 -5.38 -24.21 -6.07
C ASP A 314 -6.37 -23.84 -4.93
N GLY A 315 -6.60 -22.54 -4.69
CA GLY A 315 -7.53 -22.05 -3.66
C GLY A 315 -7.02 -22.19 -2.23
N GLN A 316 -5.72 -22.34 -2.04
CA GLN A 316 -5.11 -22.42 -0.70
C GLN A 316 -4.99 -21.02 -0.09
N GLU A 317 -5.25 -20.92 1.21
CA GLU A 317 -5.00 -19.68 1.96
C GLU A 317 -3.50 -19.56 2.25
N VAL A 318 -2.85 -18.57 1.65
CA VAL A 318 -1.40 -18.36 1.77
C VAL A 318 -1.11 -17.15 2.66
N ASN A 319 -0.60 -17.40 3.87
CA ASN A 319 -0.04 -16.35 4.71
C ASN A 319 1.41 -16.02 4.30
N MET A 320 1.58 -15.06 3.38
CA MET A 320 2.89 -14.68 2.86
C MET A 320 3.84 -14.13 3.93
N LYS A 321 3.32 -13.32 4.85
CA LYS A 321 4.13 -12.70 5.91
C LYS A 321 4.77 -13.76 6.79
N GLU A 322 3.98 -14.73 7.22
CA GLU A 322 4.46 -15.85 8.04
C GLU A 322 5.50 -16.71 7.30
N LYS A 323 5.28 -17.02 6.02
CA LYS A 323 6.24 -17.77 5.19
C LYS A 323 7.57 -17.02 5.05
N LEU A 324 7.53 -15.71 4.83
CA LEU A 324 8.71 -14.85 4.69
C LEU A 324 9.49 -14.68 6.02
N GLU A 325 8.79 -14.50 7.13
CA GLU A 325 9.38 -14.38 8.48
C GLU A 325 10.08 -15.68 8.90
N LYS A 326 9.46 -16.83 8.65
CA LYS A 326 10.03 -18.16 8.98
C LYS A 326 11.20 -18.55 8.09
N PHE A 327 11.34 -17.96 6.91
CA PHE A 327 12.41 -18.30 5.98
C PHE A 327 13.78 -17.84 6.48
N THR A 328 14.69 -18.78 6.68
CA THR A 328 16.10 -18.53 7.03
C THR A 328 17.01 -18.90 5.87
N VAL A 329 17.92 -17.99 5.51
CA VAL A 329 18.94 -18.22 4.48
C VAL A 329 19.89 -19.32 4.95
N LYS A 330 20.07 -20.38 4.16
CA LYS A 330 21.04 -21.44 4.43
C LYS A 330 22.46 -20.93 4.13
N ALA A 331 23.44 -21.38 4.91
CA ALA A 331 24.72 -20.68 5.06
C ALA A 331 25.79 -20.97 3.97
N GLU A 332 25.49 -21.65 2.87
CA GLU A 332 26.54 -22.18 1.97
C GLU A 332 26.13 -22.19 0.50
N HIS A 333 26.20 -21.04 -0.19
CA HIS A 333 25.95 -21.00 -1.63
C HIS A 333 26.99 -20.17 -2.38
N THR A 334 27.93 -20.86 -3.03
CA THR A 334 29.09 -20.28 -3.74
C THR A 334 28.82 -19.84 -5.18
N GLY A 335 27.63 -20.14 -5.71
CA GLY A 335 27.25 -19.80 -7.08
C GLY A 335 26.10 -18.79 -7.14
N THR A 336 25.96 -18.16 -8.30
CA THR A 336 24.86 -17.28 -8.63
C THR A 336 24.32 -17.67 -10.01
N ASP A 337 23.12 -18.27 -10.01
CA ASP A 337 22.38 -18.67 -11.20
C ASP A 337 21.12 -17.80 -11.36
N LEU A 338 21.32 -16.57 -11.83
CA LEU A 338 20.22 -15.63 -12.12
C LEU A 338 19.27 -16.18 -13.21
N ASN A 339 19.80 -16.97 -14.15
CA ASN A 339 18.99 -17.56 -15.21
C ASN A 339 18.05 -18.65 -14.68
N LEU A 340 18.42 -19.37 -13.62
CA LEU A 340 17.55 -20.34 -12.95
C LEU A 340 16.28 -19.66 -12.42
N ALA A 341 16.39 -18.49 -11.79
CA ALA A 341 15.23 -17.73 -11.31
C ALA A 341 14.26 -17.37 -12.46
N PHE A 342 14.79 -16.82 -13.57
CA PHE A 342 13.96 -16.50 -14.75
C PHE A 342 13.37 -17.74 -15.43
N LYS A 343 14.09 -18.87 -15.45
CA LYS A 343 13.56 -20.15 -15.98
C LYS A 343 12.38 -20.64 -15.14
N THR A 344 12.51 -20.61 -13.82
CA THR A 344 11.41 -20.98 -12.92
C THR A 344 10.20 -20.09 -13.13
N ILE A 345 10.38 -18.77 -13.25
CA ILE A 345 9.27 -17.83 -13.53
C ILE A 345 8.60 -18.17 -14.88
N LEU A 346 9.39 -18.41 -15.93
CA LEU A 346 8.87 -18.81 -17.25
C LEU A 346 8.06 -20.12 -17.16
N GLU A 347 8.55 -21.12 -16.43
CA GLU A 347 7.86 -22.38 -16.20
C GLU A 347 6.54 -22.17 -15.45
N ARG A 348 6.52 -21.33 -14.42
CA ARG A 348 5.29 -20.98 -13.66
C ARG A 348 4.27 -20.30 -14.56
N MET A 349 4.68 -19.33 -15.38
CA MET A 349 3.80 -18.67 -16.36
C MET A 349 3.21 -19.66 -17.36
N ALA A 350 4.02 -20.59 -17.88
CA ALA A 350 3.56 -21.61 -18.82
C ALA A 350 2.51 -22.54 -18.17
N LEU A 351 2.72 -22.96 -16.92
CA LEU A 351 1.77 -23.76 -16.15
C LEU A 351 0.46 -23.01 -15.89
N ILE A 352 0.54 -21.71 -15.53
CA ILE A 352 -0.66 -20.87 -15.36
C ILE A 352 -1.43 -20.81 -16.67
N LYS A 353 -0.77 -20.49 -17.80
CA LYS A 353 -1.39 -20.44 -19.13
C LYS A 353 -2.10 -21.76 -19.47
N GLN A 354 -1.48 -22.90 -19.15
CA GLN A 354 -2.08 -24.22 -19.35
C GLN A 354 -3.32 -24.44 -18.48
N ARG A 355 -3.33 -23.97 -17.22
CA ARG A 355 -4.44 -24.14 -16.27
C ARG A 355 -5.65 -23.25 -16.60
N VAL A 356 -5.41 -21.95 -16.84
CA VAL A 356 -6.50 -20.97 -17.03
C VAL A 356 -6.97 -20.84 -18.49
N GLY A 357 -6.19 -21.39 -19.42
CA GLY A 357 -6.43 -21.26 -20.86
C GLY A 357 -5.93 -19.93 -21.43
N GLU A 358 -5.70 -19.91 -22.74
CA GLU A 358 -5.04 -18.80 -23.44
C GLU A 358 -5.81 -17.47 -23.33
N LYS A 359 -7.13 -17.50 -23.53
CA LYS A 359 -7.99 -16.29 -23.45
C LYS A 359 -7.99 -15.61 -22.08
N THR A 360 -7.90 -16.40 -21.00
CA THR A 360 -7.86 -15.87 -19.63
C THR A 360 -6.46 -15.35 -19.33
N PHE A 361 -5.43 -16.09 -19.75
CA PHE A 361 -4.04 -15.68 -19.60
C PHE A 361 -3.72 -14.38 -20.35
N GLU A 362 -4.37 -14.12 -21.51
CA GLU A 362 -4.30 -12.84 -22.23
C GLU A 362 -4.78 -11.64 -21.39
N GLN A 363 -5.53 -11.85 -20.32
CA GLN A 363 -6.01 -10.78 -19.44
C GLN A 363 -5.14 -10.63 -18.19
N HIS A 364 -4.16 -11.52 -17.98
CA HIS A 364 -3.26 -11.47 -16.83
C HIS A 364 -2.17 -10.42 -17.04
N ARG A 365 -1.95 -9.60 -16.01
CA ARG A 365 -0.79 -8.70 -15.91
C ARG A 365 0.30 -9.39 -15.10
N HIS A 366 1.55 -9.20 -15.49
CA HIS A 366 2.70 -9.83 -14.85
C HIS A 366 3.74 -8.79 -14.45
N ALA A 367 4.09 -8.75 -13.16
CA ALA A 367 5.17 -7.91 -12.64
C ALA A 367 6.27 -8.82 -12.08
N ILE A 368 7.49 -8.71 -12.61
CA ILE A 368 8.67 -9.42 -12.13
C ILE A 368 9.56 -8.40 -11.39
N ILE A 369 9.90 -8.70 -10.15
CA ILE A 369 10.74 -7.85 -9.28
C ILE A 369 11.97 -8.67 -8.88
N VAL A 370 13.16 -8.22 -9.28
CA VAL A 370 14.41 -8.93 -9.03
C VAL A 370 15.36 -8.06 -8.21
N PHE A 371 15.87 -8.59 -7.10
CA PHE A 371 16.94 -7.99 -6.30
C PHE A 371 18.24 -8.77 -6.53
N THR A 372 19.24 -8.17 -7.16
CA THR A 372 20.52 -8.82 -7.49
C THR A 372 21.62 -7.80 -7.76
N ASP A 373 22.88 -8.18 -7.65
CA ASP A 373 24.02 -7.38 -8.11
C ASP A 373 24.33 -7.61 -9.60
N GLY A 374 23.70 -8.61 -10.22
CA GLY A 374 23.92 -8.98 -11.62
C GLY A 374 25.14 -9.87 -11.86
N VAL A 375 25.82 -10.31 -10.81
CA VAL A 375 26.84 -11.36 -10.93
C VAL A 375 26.13 -12.67 -11.21
N TYR A 376 26.38 -13.28 -12.36
CA TYR A 376 25.99 -14.67 -12.59
C TYR A 376 27.17 -15.47 -13.13
N ASN A 377 27.52 -16.54 -12.43
CA ASN A 377 28.62 -17.44 -12.78
C ASN A 377 28.15 -18.86 -13.12
N MET A 378 26.84 -19.12 -13.01
CA MET A 378 26.17 -20.37 -13.32
C MET A 378 24.95 -20.14 -14.25
N GLY A 379 24.47 -21.20 -14.90
CA GLY A 379 23.24 -21.18 -15.71
C GLY A 379 23.25 -20.41 -17.04
N GLY A 380 24.31 -19.63 -17.30
CA GLY A 380 24.48 -18.82 -18.51
C GLY A 380 23.66 -17.52 -18.48
N SER A 381 23.68 -16.77 -19.59
CA SER A 381 22.97 -15.47 -19.65
C SER A 381 21.45 -15.65 -19.49
N PRO A 382 20.78 -14.79 -18.67
CA PRO A 382 19.32 -14.78 -18.54
C PRO A 382 18.59 -14.13 -19.72
N LEU A 383 19.29 -13.37 -20.58
CA LEU A 383 18.69 -12.61 -21.68
C LEU A 383 17.82 -13.46 -22.64
N PRO A 384 18.25 -14.66 -23.08
CA PRO A 384 17.41 -15.51 -23.93
C PRO A 384 16.14 -16.01 -23.22
N THR A 385 16.17 -16.16 -21.90
CA THR A 385 15.02 -16.59 -21.11
C THR A 385 14.01 -15.45 -20.95
N VAL A 386 14.48 -14.22 -20.68
CA VAL A 386 13.63 -13.03 -20.65
C VAL A 386 12.95 -12.80 -22.00
N ALA A 387 13.65 -13.02 -23.13
CA ALA A 387 13.04 -12.94 -24.45
C ALA A 387 11.89 -13.96 -24.62
N LYS A 388 12.01 -15.17 -24.06
CA LYS A 388 10.92 -16.15 -24.06
C LYS A 388 9.74 -15.72 -23.19
N ILE A 389 10.00 -15.09 -22.04
CA ILE A 389 8.95 -14.53 -21.17
C ILE A 389 8.17 -13.44 -21.94
N LYS A 390 8.89 -12.50 -22.58
CA LYS A 390 8.29 -11.46 -23.43
C LYS A 390 7.39 -12.09 -24.50
N ASN A 391 7.90 -13.07 -25.25
CA ASN A 391 7.13 -13.76 -26.29
C ASN A 391 5.87 -14.48 -25.74
N LEU A 392 5.98 -15.09 -24.55
CA LEU A 392 4.87 -15.79 -23.91
C LEU A 392 3.74 -14.83 -23.51
N VAL A 393 4.08 -13.67 -22.92
CA VAL A 393 3.09 -12.68 -22.45
C VAL A 393 2.52 -11.84 -23.62
N TYR A 394 3.36 -11.53 -24.61
CA TYR A 394 2.95 -10.76 -25.80
C TYR A 394 2.27 -11.63 -26.87
N MET A 395 2.07 -12.93 -26.61
CA MET A 395 1.41 -13.89 -27.52
C MET A 395 2.05 -13.97 -28.92
N ASN A 396 3.37 -13.81 -29.01
CA ASN A 396 4.13 -13.74 -30.27
C ASN A 396 3.69 -12.63 -31.25
N HIS A 397 2.91 -11.64 -30.83
CA HIS A 397 2.65 -10.47 -31.66
C HIS A 397 3.90 -9.61 -31.74
N THR A 398 4.44 -9.42 -32.94
CA THR A 398 5.49 -8.43 -33.18
C THR A 398 4.85 -7.05 -33.31
N SER A 399 5.52 -6.02 -32.82
CA SER A 399 5.10 -4.61 -32.86
C SER A 399 4.95 -4.02 -34.28
N GLU A 400 5.09 -4.84 -35.32
CA GLU A 400 5.05 -4.46 -36.74
C GLU A 400 3.82 -5.03 -37.49
N GLU A 401 2.96 -5.83 -36.85
CA GLU A 401 1.74 -6.34 -37.51
C GLU A 401 0.64 -5.26 -37.62
N PRO A 402 0.12 -4.94 -38.83
CA PRO A 402 -0.87 -3.89 -39.00
C PRO A 402 -2.19 -4.23 -38.30
N GLY A 403 -2.59 -3.42 -37.31
CA GLY A 403 -3.89 -3.52 -36.61
C GLY A 403 -3.88 -4.24 -35.27
N VAL A 404 -2.73 -4.70 -34.77
CA VAL A 404 -2.56 -5.31 -33.44
C VAL A 404 -1.99 -4.28 -32.46
N GLN A 405 -2.60 -4.09 -31.29
CA GLN A 405 -2.07 -3.17 -30.28
C GLN A 405 -0.87 -3.79 -29.54
N PRO A 406 0.19 -3.01 -29.24
CA PRO A 406 1.34 -3.49 -28.47
C PRO A 406 0.91 -3.96 -27.08
N ARG A 407 1.28 -5.17 -26.69
CA ARG A 407 0.93 -5.78 -25.38
C ARG A 407 1.99 -5.53 -24.30
N GLU A 408 2.79 -4.49 -24.47
CA GLU A 408 3.91 -4.17 -23.56
C GLU A 408 3.43 -3.86 -22.14
N GLU A 409 2.20 -3.32 -21.98
CA GLU A 409 1.57 -3.01 -20.68
C GLU A 409 1.23 -4.23 -19.80
N TYR A 410 1.36 -5.45 -20.32
CA TYR A 410 1.03 -6.68 -19.60
C TYR A 410 2.24 -7.32 -18.90
N LEU A 411 3.46 -6.79 -19.12
CA LEU A 411 4.69 -7.31 -18.53
C LEU A 411 5.61 -6.17 -18.10
N ASP A 412 5.80 -6.06 -16.79
CA ASP A 412 6.83 -5.21 -16.20
C ASP A 412 7.90 -6.08 -15.55
N ILE A 413 9.17 -5.74 -15.78
CA ILE A 413 10.33 -6.38 -15.16
C ILE A 413 11.18 -5.30 -14.53
N TYR A 414 11.09 -5.21 -13.21
CA TYR A 414 11.84 -4.30 -12.35
C TYR A 414 13.07 -5.00 -11.77
N ILE A 415 14.21 -4.33 -11.85
CA ILE A 415 15.46 -4.83 -11.29
C ILE A 415 16.03 -3.81 -10.32
N PHE A 416 16.18 -4.25 -9.08
CA PHE A 416 16.81 -3.52 -7.99
C PHE A 416 18.24 -4.05 -7.84
N GLY A 417 19.19 -3.28 -8.36
CA GLY A 417 20.61 -3.47 -8.15
C GLY A 417 20.97 -3.30 -6.68
N ILE A 418 21.30 -4.39 -6.00
CA ILE A 418 21.74 -4.42 -4.60
C ILE A 418 23.15 -4.98 -4.49
N GLY A 419 23.87 -4.64 -3.43
CA GLY A 419 25.26 -5.08 -3.23
C GLY A 419 26.30 -4.01 -3.61
N ALA A 420 27.55 -4.29 -3.28
CA ALA A 420 28.63 -3.30 -3.38
C ALA A 420 29.13 -3.05 -4.81
N GLU A 421 28.96 -4.01 -5.72
CA GLU A 421 29.34 -3.87 -7.14
C GLU A 421 28.22 -4.40 -8.03
N ILE A 422 27.58 -3.51 -8.78
CA ILE A 422 26.41 -3.82 -9.59
C ILE A 422 26.78 -3.86 -11.08
N TYR A 423 26.45 -4.96 -11.76
CA TYR A 423 26.76 -5.22 -13.16
C TYR A 423 25.62 -4.73 -14.07
N GLU A 424 25.52 -3.41 -14.17
CA GLU A 424 24.43 -2.72 -14.86
C GLU A 424 24.27 -3.10 -16.35
N SER A 425 25.38 -3.36 -17.06
CA SER A 425 25.35 -3.74 -18.49
C SER A 425 24.59 -5.04 -18.72
N ASP A 426 24.59 -5.92 -17.73
CA ASP A 426 24.02 -7.25 -17.82
C ASP A 426 22.58 -7.25 -17.30
N LEU A 427 22.25 -6.34 -16.36
CA LEU A 427 20.93 -6.20 -15.76
C LEU A 427 19.96 -5.36 -16.60
N LYS A 428 20.38 -4.22 -17.16
CA LYS A 428 19.49 -3.33 -17.93
C LYS A 428 18.76 -4.03 -19.09
N PRO A 429 19.41 -4.89 -19.90
CA PRO A 429 18.71 -5.57 -21.00
C PRO A 429 17.59 -6.53 -20.55
N LEU A 430 17.55 -6.89 -19.27
CA LEU A 430 16.56 -7.81 -18.71
C LEU A 430 15.26 -7.10 -18.30
N THR A 431 15.24 -5.77 -18.22
CA THR A 431 14.03 -5.02 -17.87
C THR A 431 13.00 -5.02 -19.02
N ALA A 432 11.75 -4.76 -18.66
CA ALA A 432 10.61 -4.62 -19.58
C ALA A 432 9.53 -3.78 -18.90
N GLY A 433 8.64 -3.18 -19.69
CA GLY A 433 7.50 -2.43 -19.19
C GLY A 433 7.30 -1.11 -19.93
N THR A 434 6.13 -0.51 -19.73
CA THR A 434 5.73 0.76 -20.37
C THR A 434 5.82 1.91 -19.39
N GLY A 435 6.64 2.92 -19.71
CA GLY A 435 6.75 4.15 -18.91
C GLY A 435 7.70 4.04 -17.71
N GLY A 436 8.46 5.11 -17.45
CA GLY A 436 9.36 5.19 -16.29
C GLY A 436 10.63 4.33 -16.36
N ASN A 437 11.41 4.37 -15.28
CA ASN A 437 12.64 3.59 -15.13
C ASN A 437 12.32 2.23 -14.50
N HIS A 438 12.93 1.17 -15.01
CA HIS A 438 12.74 -0.20 -14.54
C HIS A 438 14.01 -0.81 -13.91
N PHE A 439 15.11 -0.06 -13.93
CA PHE A 439 16.36 -0.44 -13.30
C PHE A 439 16.73 0.58 -12.24
N PHE A 440 16.83 0.14 -10.99
CA PHE A 440 17.16 0.99 -9.84
C PHE A 440 18.46 0.51 -9.20
N LYS A 441 19.41 1.42 -9.02
CA LYS A 441 20.69 1.14 -8.39
C LYS A 441 20.70 1.65 -6.96
N MET A 442 20.68 0.73 -6.01
CA MET A 442 20.56 1.07 -4.60
C MET A 442 21.95 1.25 -3.96
N LYS A 443 22.13 2.33 -3.21
CA LYS A 443 23.30 2.48 -2.31
C LYS A 443 23.14 1.67 -1.04
N ASP A 444 21.94 1.73 -0.47
CA ASP A 444 21.49 0.89 0.62
C ASP A 444 19.99 0.64 0.46
N ILE A 445 19.56 -0.56 0.83
CA ILE A 445 18.17 -1.01 0.79
C ILE A 445 17.47 -0.84 2.15
N THR A 446 18.19 -0.40 3.20
CA THR A 446 17.59 -0.01 4.50
C THR A 446 16.41 0.96 4.32
N ASN A 447 16.56 1.95 3.45
CA ASN A 447 15.58 3.00 3.25
C ASN A 447 14.58 2.67 2.12
N LEU A 448 14.74 1.54 1.40
CA LEU A 448 13.72 1.10 0.44
C LEU A 448 12.39 0.80 1.15
N GLN A 449 12.44 0.56 2.44
CA GLN A 449 11.26 0.52 3.27
C GLN A 449 10.47 1.84 3.28
N GLU A 450 11.17 2.97 3.37
CA GLU A 450 10.60 4.31 3.27
C GLU A 450 10.03 4.53 1.86
N THR A 451 10.72 4.01 0.83
CA THR A 451 10.19 3.96 -0.54
C THR A 451 8.83 3.29 -0.58
N PHE A 452 8.69 2.07 -0.03
CA PHE A 452 7.43 1.32 0.01
C PHE A 452 6.35 1.99 0.88
N ASP A 453 6.75 2.78 1.88
CA ASP A 453 5.83 3.62 2.66
C ASP A 453 5.27 4.78 1.83
N GLU A 454 6.03 5.28 0.85
CA GLU A 454 5.65 6.33 -0.12
C GLU A 454 5.01 5.83 -1.43
N ILE A 455 5.19 4.54 -1.80
CA ILE A 455 4.64 3.96 -3.05
C ILE A 455 3.15 4.20 -3.21
N ILE A 456 2.44 4.27 -2.09
CA ILE A 456 1.05 4.74 -2.08
C ILE A 456 1.08 6.15 -1.50
N ASP A 457 1.18 7.15 -2.38
CA ASP A 457 0.67 8.46 -2.01
C ASP A 457 -0.85 8.30 -1.83
N GLU A 458 -1.19 8.10 -0.55
CA GLU A 458 -2.53 7.98 -0.03
C GLU A 458 -3.41 9.13 -0.55
N GLU A 459 -2.85 10.32 -0.77
CA GLU A 459 -3.57 11.53 -1.22
C GLU A 459 -4.23 11.36 -2.60
N GLU A 460 -3.65 10.52 -3.45
CA GLU A 460 -4.18 10.24 -4.78
C GLU A 460 -5.09 8.99 -4.82
N VAL A 461 -5.20 8.21 -3.73
CA VAL A 461 -6.16 7.10 -3.63
C VAL A 461 -7.47 7.61 -3.01
N VAL A 462 -8.10 8.53 -3.73
CA VAL A 462 -9.22 9.37 -3.29
C VAL A 462 -10.49 8.58 -2.91
N GLY A 463 -10.57 7.29 -3.25
CA GLY A 463 -11.76 6.45 -3.04
C GLY A 463 -11.69 5.39 -1.92
N MET A 464 -10.55 5.18 -1.25
CA MET A 464 -10.44 4.09 -0.27
C MET A 464 -10.79 4.53 1.16
N CYS A 465 -11.82 3.91 1.74
CA CYS A 465 -12.23 4.13 3.13
C CYS A 465 -11.30 3.48 4.16
N GLY A 466 -11.24 3.97 5.40
CA GLY A 466 -10.65 3.26 6.53
C GLY A 466 -9.13 3.07 6.47
N LEU A 467 -8.39 3.79 5.63
CA LEU A 467 -6.93 3.82 5.67
C LEU A 467 -6.45 4.79 6.75
N HIS A 468 -5.44 4.40 7.53
CA HIS A 468 -4.75 5.26 8.47
C HIS A 468 -3.28 4.88 8.62
N LYS A 469 -2.45 5.80 9.13
CA LYS A 469 -1.03 5.55 9.40
C LYS A 469 -0.80 5.13 10.85
N GLU A 470 0.00 4.10 11.06
CA GLU A 470 0.55 3.73 12.37
C GLU A 470 1.96 4.33 12.47
N TYR A 471 2.11 5.45 13.19
CA TYR A 471 3.43 6.01 13.52
C TYR A 471 3.76 5.75 14.99
N GLU A 472 4.99 5.33 15.28
CA GLU A 472 5.52 5.20 16.65
C GLU A 472 5.92 6.55 17.28
N THR A 473 5.74 7.69 16.60
CA THR A 473 6.29 8.99 17.06
C THR A 473 5.24 9.97 17.60
N ALA A 474 5.59 10.56 18.75
CA ALA A 474 4.73 11.35 19.64
C ALA A 474 4.59 12.85 19.26
N GLU A 475 4.40 13.18 17.98
CA GLU A 475 4.13 14.57 17.55
C GLU A 475 2.64 14.89 17.42
N LYS A 476 2.20 16.13 17.72
CA LYS A 476 0.77 16.52 17.64
C LYS A 476 0.16 16.45 16.22
N ASP A 477 1.00 16.57 15.19
CA ASP A 477 0.58 16.43 13.79
C ASP A 477 0.26 14.96 13.42
N SER A 478 0.70 13.99 14.25
CA SER A 478 0.50 12.56 14.01
C SER A 478 -0.92 12.08 14.33
N THR A 479 -1.62 12.73 15.26
CA THR A 479 -2.94 12.25 15.74
C THR A 479 -4.02 12.35 14.65
N ARG A 480 -3.94 13.35 13.76
CA ARG A 480 -4.91 13.49 12.66
C ARG A 480 -4.68 12.45 11.57
N LYS A 481 -3.42 12.16 11.25
CA LYS A 481 -3.00 11.10 10.30
C LYS A 481 -3.33 9.69 10.81
N MET A 482 -3.43 9.53 12.14
CA MET A 482 -3.84 8.29 12.78
C MET A 482 -5.36 8.07 12.74
N TYR A 483 -6.15 9.15 12.77
CA TYR A 483 -7.63 9.09 12.75
C TYR A 483 -8.24 10.08 11.74
N PRO A 484 -8.01 9.87 10.42
CA PRO A 484 -8.33 10.86 9.39
C PRO A 484 -9.84 11.06 9.19
N TRP A 485 -10.67 10.12 9.62
CA TRP A 485 -12.14 10.22 9.57
C TRP A 485 -12.75 11.03 10.71
N MET A 486 -12.00 11.40 11.75
CA MET A 486 -12.59 12.07 12.92
C MET A 486 -13.24 13.41 12.52
N ALA A 487 -14.43 13.70 13.02
CA ALA A 487 -15.09 15.00 12.89
C ALA A 487 -15.51 15.51 14.27
N SER A 488 -15.27 16.79 14.56
CA SER A 488 -15.76 17.44 15.79
C SER A 488 -16.98 18.28 15.44
N ILE A 489 -18.09 18.07 16.15
CA ILE A 489 -19.37 18.70 15.83
C ILE A 489 -19.72 19.64 16.98
N VAL A 490 -19.97 20.91 16.64
CA VAL A 490 -20.37 21.95 17.60
C VAL A 490 -21.76 22.43 17.24
N VAL A 491 -22.71 22.25 18.15
CA VAL A 491 -24.10 22.71 18.00
C VAL A 491 -24.33 23.89 18.93
N GLN A 492 -24.69 25.03 18.35
CA GLN A 492 -25.02 26.25 19.10
C GLN A 492 -26.53 26.33 19.37
N GLN A 493 -26.93 26.29 20.64
CA GLN A 493 -28.34 26.40 21.01
C GLN A 493 -28.68 27.80 21.52
N THR A 494 -29.78 28.36 21.00
CA THR A 494 -30.38 29.62 21.49
C THR A 494 -31.63 29.29 22.30
N CYS A 495 -31.57 29.41 23.62
CA CYS A 495 -32.70 29.11 24.49
C CYS A 495 -33.57 30.37 24.72
N PHE A 496 -34.80 30.39 24.18
CA PHE A 496 -35.79 31.43 24.48
C PHE A 496 -36.58 31.05 25.74
N VAL A 497 -36.25 31.65 26.88
CA VAL A 497 -37.00 31.43 28.13
C VAL A 497 -38.28 32.28 28.11
N PHE A 498 -39.41 31.71 27.65
CA PHE A 498 -40.73 32.33 27.81
C PHE A 498 -41.21 32.14 29.26
N PHE A 499 -40.95 33.11 30.13
CA PHE A 499 -41.63 33.19 31.43
C PHE A 499 -43.10 33.57 31.21
N PHE A 500 -44.00 32.57 31.11
CA PHE A 500 -45.44 32.78 31.21
C PHE A 500 -45.81 33.10 32.67
N PHE A 501 -45.65 34.35 33.10
CA PHE A 501 -46.34 34.84 34.29
C PHE A 501 -47.67 35.46 33.86
N PHE A 502 -48.75 34.71 34.06
CA PHE A 502 -50.08 35.28 34.27
C PHE A 502 -49.97 36.28 35.43
N PHE A 503 -50.00 37.58 35.14
CA PHE A 503 -50.70 38.67 35.87
C PHE A 503 -50.10 40.05 35.53
N PHE A 504 -51.00 40.98 35.18
CA PHE A 504 -50.87 42.44 35.16
C PHE A 504 -49.63 43.04 35.88
N PHE A 505 -48.64 43.55 35.14
CA PHE A 505 -48.07 44.92 35.23
C PHE A 505 -46.78 45.02 34.41
N PHE A 506 -46.52 46.20 33.84
CA PHE A 506 -45.29 46.59 33.15
C PHE A 506 -44.02 46.10 33.89
N PHE A 507 -43.27 45.17 33.31
CA PHE A 507 -41.88 44.92 33.66
C PHE A 507 -41.07 44.65 32.38
N HIS A 508 -39.97 45.38 32.22
CA HIS A 508 -38.98 45.12 31.18
C HIS A 508 -38.51 43.65 31.29
N VAL A 509 -38.78 42.85 30.26
CA VAL A 509 -38.25 41.50 30.14
C VAL A 509 -36.74 41.63 29.88
N ASN A 510 -35.93 41.31 30.89
CA ASN A 510 -34.51 41.09 30.69
C ASN A 510 -34.32 39.70 30.05
N VAL A 511 -34.21 39.67 28.73
CA VAL A 511 -33.82 38.47 27.98
C VAL A 511 -32.32 38.26 28.21
N LYS A 512 -31.95 37.39 29.17
CA LYS A 512 -30.58 36.85 29.19
C LYS A 512 -30.51 35.76 28.14
N ASN A 513 -29.83 36.05 27.04
CA ASN A 513 -29.56 35.11 25.97
C ASN A 513 -28.41 34.19 26.43
N GLU A 514 -28.73 33.07 27.08
CA GLU A 514 -27.73 32.09 27.50
C GLU A 514 -27.51 31.12 26.33
N GLN A 515 -26.40 31.28 25.61
CA GLN A 515 -25.98 30.39 24.52
C GLN A 515 -25.27 29.18 25.13
N THR A 516 -25.85 27.99 25.01
CA THR A 516 -25.23 26.73 25.41
C THR A 516 -24.68 26.01 24.18
N THR A 517 -23.42 25.56 24.23
CA THR A 517 -22.77 24.81 23.15
C THR A 517 -22.72 23.34 23.49
N LYS A 518 -23.22 22.48 22.59
CA LYS A 518 -23.10 21.03 22.71
C LYS A 518 -22.00 20.53 21.77
N ASN A 519 -21.04 19.79 22.32
CA ASN A 519 -19.93 19.22 21.57
C ASN A 519 -20.15 17.71 21.39
N CYS A 520 -20.10 17.26 20.15
CA CYS A 520 -20.21 15.86 19.76
C CYS A 520 -19.04 15.46 18.87
N LEU A 521 -18.87 14.15 18.70
CA LEU A 521 -17.94 13.58 17.72
C LEU A 521 -18.73 12.90 16.61
N GLY A 522 -18.09 12.80 15.45
CA GLY A 522 -18.60 12.05 14.31
C GLY A 522 -17.46 11.46 13.49
N SER A 523 -17.83 10.77 12.43
CA SER A 523 -16.93 10.16 11.47
C SER A 523 -17.31 10.60 10.05
N LEU A 524 -16.32 11.03 9.27
CA LEU A 524 -16.46 11.22 7.83
C LEU A 524 -16.69 9.84 7.18
N VAL A 525 -17.77 9.67 6.43
CA VAL A 525 -18.13 8.40 5.76
C VAL A 525 -18.11 8.52 4.24
N SER A 526 -18.15 9.74 3.72
CA SER A 526 -17.85 10.11 2.34
C SER A 526 -17.34 11.56 2.32
N PRO A 527 -16.80 12.09 1.21
CA PRO A 527 -16.32 13.48 1.14
C PRO A 527 -17.35 14.54 1.58
N GLN A 528 -18.64 14.24 1.49
CA GLN A 528 -19.73 15.18 1.80
C GLN A 528 -20.54 14.80 3.06
N PHE A 529 -20.39 13.59 3.60
CA PHE A 529 -21.25 13.10 4.70
C PHE A 529 -20.48 12.75 5.96
N VAL A 530 -21.01 13.20 7.10
CA VAL A 530 -20.53 12.87 8.45
C VAL A 530 -21.60 12.11 9.22
N LEU A 531 -21.24 10.96 9.77
CA LEU A 531 -22.07 10.11 10.61
C LEU A 531 -21.87 10.44 12.09
N THR A 532 -22.96 10.59 12.84
CA THR A 532 -22.93 10.91 14.28
C THR A 532 -24.19 10.41 14.98
N ALA A 533 -24.28 10.62 16.29
CA ALA A 533 -25.46 10.27 17.10
C ALA A 533 -26.59 11.29 16.92
N ALA A 534 -27.84 10.83 16.96
CA ALA A 534 -29.03 11.66 16.81
C ALA A 534 -29.27 12.58 18.01
N HIS A 535 -28.94 12.11 19.22
CA HIS A 535 -29.13 12.86 20.46
C HIS A 535 -28.26 14.13 20.52
N CYS A 536 -27.27 14.27 19.63
CA CYS A 536 -26.50 15.50 19.47
C CYS A 536 -27.36 16.70 19.02
N PHE A 537 -28.52 16.45 18.44
CA PHE A 537 -29.44 17.47 17.94
C PHE A 537 -30.74 17.48 18.74
N THR A 538 -31.39 18.63 18.75
CA THR A 538 -32.72 18.84 19.36
C THR A 538 -33.75 19.23 18.30
N PHE A 539 -35.02 18.97 18.59
CA PHE A 539 -36.12 19.25 17.67
C PHE A 539 -36.29 20.78 17.53
N GLY A 540 -35.74 21.36 16.45
CA GLY A 540 -35.71 22.80 16.20
C GLY A 540 -34.33 23.37 15.84
N ASP A 541 -33.26 22.58 15.96
CA ASP A 541 -31.93 23.00 15.51
C ASP A 541 -31.91 23.22 13.98
N LEU A 542 -31.32 24.33 13.55
CA LEU A 542 -31.19 24.70 12.15
C LEU A 542 -29.76 24.38 11.66
N PRO A 543 -29.57 23.96 10.40
CA PRO A 543 -28.24 23.65 9.84
C PRO A 543 -27.19 24.74 10.08
N LYS A 544 -27.59 26.01 9.98
CA LYS A 544 -26.73 27.18 10.24
C LYS A 544 -26.13 27.28 11.66
N ASN A 545 -26.71 26.57 12.63
CA ASN A 545 -26.24 26.56 14.02
C ASN A 545 -25.28 25.38 14.31
N ILE A 546 -24.99 24.56 13.29
CA ILE A 546 -24.15 23.38 13.40
C ILE A 546 -22.87 23.67 12.62
N VAL A 547 -21.72 23.53 13.30
CA VAL A 547 -20.40 23.63 12.67
C VAL A 547 -19.71 22.29 12.81
N VAL A 548 -19.20 21.77 11.69
CA VAL A 548 -18.37 20.57 11.66
C VAL A 548 -16.92 21.00 11.50
N GLU A 549 -16.05 20.60 12.42
CA GLU A 549 -14.62 20.87 12.33
C GLU A 549 -13.87 19.68 11.74
N ILE A 550 -13.33 19.88 10.53
CA ILE A 550 -12.48 18.97 9.77
C ILE A 550 -11.41 19.85 9.09
N ASP A 551 -10.14 19.64 9.41
CA ASP A 551 -9.03 20.37 8.80
C ASP A 551 -8.48 19.61 7.59
N ASP A 552 -8.84 20.06 6.40
CA ASP A 552 -8.47 19.47 5.10
C ASP A 552 -7.53 20.36 4.29
N GLY A 553 -6.87 21.34 4.93
CA GLY A 553 -6.01 22.31 4.25
C GLY A 553 -6.75 23.52 3.64
N ASN A 554 -8.07 23.42 3.41
CA ASN A 554 -8.93 24.52 2.95
C ASN A 554 -9.71 25.19 4.10
N GLY A 555 -9.23 25.02 5.33
CA GLY A 555 -9.81 25.61 6.53
C GLY A 555 -10.59 24.60 7.38
N ARG A 556 -10.52 24.82 8.69
CA ARG A 556 -10.96 23.85 9.70
C ARG A 556 -12.47 23.72 9.87
N SER A 557 -13.26 24.74 9.55
CA SER A 557 -14.71 24.76 9.81
C SER A 557 -15.51 24.56 8.53
N LYS A 558 -16.36 23.53 8.52
CA LYS A 558 -17.23 23.15 7.42
C LYS A 558 -18.68 23.51 7.75
N ARG A 559 -19.36 24.12 6.77
CA ARG A 559 -20.78 24.50 6.87
C ARG A 559 -21.67 23.30 6.55
N VAL A 560 -22.83 23.25 7.20
CA VAL A 560 -23.79 22.15 7.07
C VAL A 560 -24.94 22.57 6.15
N LYS A 561 -25.14 21.81 5.06
CA LYS A 561 -26.27 21.97 4.14
C LYS A 561 -27.56 21.49 4.81
N THR A 562 -27.54 20.28 5.35
CA THR A 562 -28.67 19.67 6.04
C THR A 562 -28.21 18.53 6.94
N PHE A 563 -29.08 18.05 7.82
CA PHE A 563 -28.86 16.85 8.60
C PHE A 563 -30.15 16.03 8.68
N LYS A 564 -30.02 14.70 8.72
CA LYS A 564 -31.14 13.75 8.77
C LYS A 564 -30.99 12.84 9.98
N LEU A 565 -31.99 12.89 10.85
CA LEU A 565 -32.16 11.96 11.97
C LEU A 565 -32.84 10.68 11.47
N HIS A 566 -32.55 9.54 12.11
CA HIS A 566 -33.28 8.31 11.80
C HIS A 566 -34.79 8.49 12.07
N PRO A 567 -35.70 8.10 11.15
CA PRO A 567 -37.15 8.37 11.30
C PRO A 567 -37.81 7.74 12.53
N LYS A 568 -37.23 6.65 13.04
CA LYS A 568 -37.72 5.95 14.26
C LYS A 568 -37.12 6.51 15.55
N TYR A 569 -36.17 7.44 15.48
CA TYR A 569 -35.53 8.00 16.67
C TYR A 569 -36.55 8.83 17.47
N ASN A 570 -36.79 8.44 18.73
CA ASN A 570 -37.70 9.15 19.62
C ASN A 570 -37.33 8.93 21.09
N ILE A 571 -36.73 9.95 21.69
CA ILE A 571 -36.23 9.91 23.08
C ILE A 571 -37.34 9.66 24.13
N ASN A 572 -38.60 9.94 23.81
CA ASN A 572 -39.71 9.82 24.75
C ASN A 572 -40.58 8.57 24.51
N ALA A 573 -40.24 7.70 23.56
CA ALA A 573 -41.12 6.60 23.13
C ALA A 573 -41.45 5.62 24.27
N LYS A 574 -40.50 5.38 25.18
CA LYS A 574 -40.61 4.42 26.30
C LYS A 574 -40.78 5.06 27.67
N ALA A 575 -41.10 6.36 27.73
CA ALA A 575 -41.34 7.08 28.98
C ALA A 575 -42.43 6.42 29.87
N LYS A 576 -43.48 5.86 29.25
CA LYS A 576 -44.56 5.14 29.94
C LYS A 576 -44.16 3.74 30.43
N GLU A 577 -43.11 3.17 29.88
CA GLU A 577 -42.56 1.85 30.24
C GLU A 577 -41.40 1.98 31.24
N GLY A 578 -41.21 3.15 31.84
CA GLY A 578 -40.20 3.39 32.87
C GLY A 578 -38.80 3.71 32.31
N VAL A 579 -38.71 4.22 31.08
CA VAL A 579 -37.44 4.69 30.49
C VAL A 579 -37.57 6.16 30.12
N LYS A 580 -36.96 7.05 30.91
CA LYS A 580 -37.06 8.50 30.74
C LYS A 580 -36.49 8.99 29.40
N GLU A 581 -35.35 8.44 29.00
CA GLU A 581 -34.66 8.76 27.75
C GLU A 581 -34.39 7.46 26.98
N PHE A 582 -34.99 7.33 25.80
CA PHE A 582 -34.95 6.13 24.99
C PHE A 582 -34.12 6.36 23.72
N TYR A 583 -32.91 5.81 23.71
CA TYR A 583 -31.90 6.08 22.67
C TYR A 583 -31.97 5.12 21.46
N ASP A 584 -33.06 4.39 21.26
CA ASP A 584 -33.16 3.49 20.11
C ASP A 584 -33.10 4.26 18.78
N TYR A 585 -32.38 3.72 17.80
CA TYR A 585 -32.07 4.38 16.52
C TYR A 585 -31.36 5.73 16.65
N ASP A 586 -30.48 5.90 17.64
CA ASP A 586 -29.69 7.11 17.88
C ASP A 586 -28.59 7.35 16.82
N VAL A 587 -28.98 7.64 15.59
CA VAL A 587 -28.10 7.92 14.45
C VAL A 587 -28.59 9.09 13.61
N ALA A 588 -27.65 9.91 13.16
CA ALA A 588 -27.87 11.01 12.25
C ALA A 588 -26.76 11.12 11.20
N LEU A 589 -27.12 11.64 10.03
CA LEU A 589 -26.19 11.98 8.95
C LEU A 589 -26.22 13.49 8.73
N ILE A 590 -25.05 14.12 8.73
CA ILE A 590 -24.85 15.52 8.35
C ILE A 590 -24.35 15.54 6.90
N GLN A 591 -24.97 16.36 6.06
CA GLN A 591 -24.51 16.68 4.71
C GLN A 591 -23.81 18.05 4.74
N LEU A 592 -22.57 18.10 4.27
CA LEU A 592 -21.77 19.31 4.15
C LEU A 592 -22.20 20.12 2.91
N GLU A 593 -21.95 21.43 2.92
CA GLU A 593 -22.21 22.29 1.74
C GLU A 593 -21.19 22.08 0.62
N GLU A 594 -19.94 21.79 0.98
CA GLU A 594 -18.81 21.62 0.07
C GLU A 594 -18.09 20.32 0.43
N ASP A 595 -17.59 19.62 -0.59
CA ASP A 595 -16.85 18.38 -0.42
C ASP A 595 -15.51 18.65 0.27
N VAL A 596 -15.18 17.78 1.22
CA VAL A 596 -13.91 17.80 1.91
C VAL A 596 -12.80 17.30 0.99
N GLN A 597 -11.66 17.99 0.99
CA GLN A 597 -10.50 17.54 0.22
C GLN A 597 -9.86 16.32 0.88
N ILE A 598 -9.91 15.17 0.20
CA ILE A 598 -9.33 13.93 0.72
C ILE A 598 -7.80 14.02 0.67
N SER A 599 -7.17 13.65 1.78
CA SER A 599 -5.71 13.71 1.96
C SER A 599 -5.25 12.62 2.92
N SER A 600 -3.96 12.56 3.24
CA SER A 600 -3.42 11.68 4.29
C SER A 600 -3.96 12.01 5.69
N ALA A 601 -4.44 13.25 5.91
CA ALA A 601 -5.00 13.72 7.18
C ALA A 601 -6.54 13.65 7.23
N VAL A 602 -7.21 13.49 6.08
CA VAL A 602 -8.68 13.49 6.01
C VAL A 602 -9.19 12.44 5.03
N ARG A 603 -9.90 11.43 5.55
CA ARG A 603 -10.40 10.28 4.78
C ARG A 603 -11.70 9.74 5.36
N PRO A 604 -12.57 9.14 4.54
CA PRO A 604 -13.74 8.46 5.07
C PRO A 604 -13.36 7.16 5.80
N ILE A 605 -14.13 6.78 6.83
CA ILE A 605 -14.07 5.45 7.46
C ILE A 605 -14.97 4.46 6.70
N CYS A 606 -14.61 3.18 6.68
CA CYS A 606 -15.45 2.17 6.01
C CYS A 606 -16.77 1.93 6.76
N VAL A 607 -17.87 1.82 6.00
CA VAL A 607 -19.23 1.60 6.51
C VAL A 607 -19.71 0.19 6.15
N PRO A 608 -20.44 -0.51 7.03
CA PRO A 608 -20.89 -1.88 6.77
C PRO A 608 -21.79 -2.01 5.53
N CYS A 609 -21.74 -3.18 4.90
CA CYS A 609 -22.56 -3.56 3.74
C CYS A 609 -22.31 -2.73 2.48
N THR A 610 -21.08 -2.26 2.29
CA THR A 610 -20.64 -1.53 1.09
C THR A 610 -19.63 -2.35 0.30
N GLN A 611 -19.52 -2.07 -1.01
CA GLN A 611 -18.53 -2.68 -1.89
C GLN A 611 -17.11 -2.36 -1.43
N GLU A 612 -16.87 -1.13 -0.98
CA GLU A 612 -15.59 -0.67 -0.47
C GLU A 612 -15.16 -1.44 0.79
N THR A 613 -16.09 -1.71 1.71
CA THR A 613 -15.85 -2.57 2.86
C THR A 613 -15.60 -4.02 2.44
N SER A 614 -16.19 -4.49 1.35
CA SER A 614 -15.91 -5.84 0.83
C SER A 614 -14.48 -5.97 0.33
N GLY A 615 -14.04 -4.95 -0.44
CA GLY A 615 -12.65 -4.81 -0.85
C GLY A 615 -11.70 -4.71 0.35
N ALA A 616 -12.05 -3.91 1.36
CA ALA A 616 -11.27 -3.77 2.59
C ALA A 616 -11.10 -5.09 3.37
N LEU A 617 -12.10 -5.98 3.31
CA LEU A 617 -12.08 -7.29 3.96
C LEU A 617 -11.40 -8.38 3.11
N GLY A 618 -11.09 -8.09 1.84
CA GLY A 618 -10.55 -9.06 0.89
C GLY A 618 -11.57 -10.13 0.47
N LEU A 619 -12.87 -9.81 0.48
CA LEU A 619 -13.92 -10.72 0.07
C LEU A 619 -14.01 -10.77 -1.47
N VAL A 620 -13.83 -11.97 -2.05
CA VAL A 620 -13.80 -12.19 -3.51
C VAL A 620 -15.20 -12.53 -4.04
N GLY A 621 -15.66 -11.85 -5.11
CA GLY A 621 -16.91 -12.16 -5.84
C GLY A 621 -18.16 -11.37 -5.41
N ASP A 622 -19.35 -11.82 -5.84
CA ASP A 622 -20.68 -11.25 -5.52
C ASP A 622 -21.03 -11.44 -4.03
N SER A 623 -20.31 -10.71 -3.18
CA SER A 623 -20.47 -10.78 -1.75
C SER A 623 -21.79 -10.11 -1.31
N THR A 624 -22.47 -10.70 -0.33
CA THR A 624 -23.74 -10.18 0.20
C THR A 624 -23.53 -9.43 1.51
N CYS A 625 -24.44 -8.52 1.86
CA CYS A 625 -24.41 -7.83 3.16
C CYS A 625 -24.38 -8.82 4.34
N LYS A 626 -25.01 -9.99 4.18
CA LYS A 626 -24.98 -11.09 5.17
C LYS A 626 -23.59 -11.69 5.39
N GLN A 627 -22.74 -11.71 4.37
CA GLN A 627 -21.36 -12.16 4.50
C GLN A 627 -20.48 -11.13 5.22
N GLN A 628 -20.79 -9.83 5.11
CA GLN A 628 -20.08 -8.78 5.83
C GLN A 628 -20.51 -8.63 7.29
N GLY A 629 -21.73 -9.05 7.64
CA GLY A 629 -22.10 -9.24 9.03
C GLY A 629 -23.49 -9.82 9.18
N ILE A 630 -23.70 -10.55 10.27
CA ILE A 630 -24.97 -10.62 10.99
C ILE A 630 -24.66 -11.04 12.43
N CYS A 631 -25.34 -10.38 13.38
CA CYS A 631 -25.75 -11.01 14.62
C CYS A 631 -27.27 -11.23 14.49
N MET A 632 -27.71 -12.48 14.37
CA MET A 632 -29.13 -12.83 14.41
C MET A 632 -29.46 -13.19 15.86
N CYS A 633 -30.03 -12.25 16.60
CA CYS A 633 -31.00 -12.61 17.61
C CYS A 633 -32.29 -12.92 16.86
N ASP A 634 -32.43 -14.18 16.41
CA ASP A 634 -33.74 -14.75 16.11
C ASP A 634 -33.70 -16.26 16.39
N MET A 635 -33.72 -16.59 17.68
CA MET A 635 -34.08 -17.92 18.16
C MET A 635 -35.59 -18.25 17.96
N ALA A 636 -36.37 -17.37 17.32
CA ALA A 636 -37.80 -17.57 17.11
C ALA A 636 -38.19 -18.35 15.83
N TYR A 637 -37.24 -18.70 14.95
CA TYR A 637 -37.55 -19.46 13.71
C TYR A 637 -37.03 -20.92 13.70
N MET A 638 -36.46 -21.41 14.80
CA MET A 638 -35.94 -22.79 14.92
C MET A 638 -36.58 -23.61 16.06
N GLN A 639 -37.74 -23.19 16.59
CA GLN A 639 -38.53 -24.01 17.53
C GLN A 639 -39.79 -24.66 16.92
N GLU A 640 -40.17 -24.38 15.68
CA GLU A 640 -41.36 -24.98 15.05
C GLU A 640 -41.07 -26.12 14.04
N LYS A 641 -39.81 -26.53 13.88
CA LYS A 641 -39.43 -27.65 13.00
C LYS A 641 -38.56 -28.74 13.65
N VAL A 642 -38.60 -28.88 14.97
CA VAL A 642 -37.99 -30.02 15.69
C VAL A 642 -39.01 -30.83 16.52
N SER A 643 -40.31 -30.49 16.49
CA SER A 643 -41.36 -31.31 17.15
C SER A 643 -42.25 -32.12 16.21
N VAL A 644 -41.93 -32.22 14.91
CA VAL A 644 -42.66 -33.08 13.95
C VAL A 644 -41.77 -34.24 13.48
N CYS A 645 -41.16 -34.96 14.42
CA CYS A 645 -40.57 -36.28 14.19
C CYS A 645 -40.58 -37.12 15.48
N ALA A 646 -41.67 -37.08 16.25
CA ALA A 646 -41.92 -38.04 17.32
C ALA A 646 -43.41 -38.11 17.68
N LYS A 647 -44.25 -38.61 16.77
CA LYS A 647 -45.56 -39.25 17.04
C LYS A 647 -46.29 -39.53 15.73
N SER A 648 -46.13 -40.74 15.19
CA SER A 648 -47.20 -41.52 14.54
C SER A 648 -46.62 -42.74 13.82
N ILE A 649 -46.59 -43.87 14.51
CA ILE A 649 -46.72 -45.18 13.87
C ILE A 649 -48.23 -45.39 13.68
N PRO A 650 -48.68 -45.73 12.46
CA PRO A 650 -49.39 -46.99 12.32
C PRO A 650 -48.97 -47.81 11.10
N SER A 651 -48.83 -49.11 11.36
CA SER A 651 -49.05 -50.27 10.49
C SER A 651 -49.70 -49.98 9.12
N TYR A 652 -49.12 -50.46 8.01
CA TYR A 652 -49.66 -51.62 7.28
C TYR A 652 -48.74 -52.09 6.12
N ARG A 653 -48.86 -53.40 5.88
CA ARG A 653 -48.18 -54.32 4.95
C ARG A 653 -48.18 -53.91 3.47
N GLY A 654 -47.16 -54.37 2.72
CA GLY A 654 -47.37 -54.87 1.35
C GLY A 654 -46.17 -54.93 0.39
N VAL A 655 -45.59 -56.13 0.23
CA VAL A 655 -45.04 -56.73 -1.04
C VAL A 655 -43.73 -56.13 -1.62
N ARG A 656 -42.55 -56.77 -1.43
CA ARG A 656 -41.83 -57.80 -2.26
C ARG A 656 -41.59 -57.37 -3.73
N VAL A 657 -40.37 -57.35 -4.31
CA VAL A 657 -39.42 -58.44 -4.66
C VAL A 657 -38.08 -57.79 -5.08
N ALA A 658 -36.92 -58.17 -4.52
CA ALA A 658 -35.75 -58.91 -5.11
C ALA A 658 -35.12 -58.29 -6.38
N SER A 659 -33.81 -58.30 -6.67
CA SER A 659 -32.58 -58.91 -6.15
C SER A 659 -31.42 -58.39 -7.02
N GLY A 660 -30.19 -58.21 -6.50
CA GLY A 660 -29.01 -58.08 -7.38
C GLY A 660 -27.81 -57.25 -6.90
N GLN A 661 -27.09 -57.78 -5.90
CA GLN A 661 -25.62 -57.85 -5.82
C GLN A 661 -24.69 -56.61 -6.03
N ARG A 662 -23.89 -56.39 -4.97
CA ARG A 662 -22.50 -55.85 -4.86
C ARG A 662 -22.25 -54.33 -4.80
N ARG A 663 -22.17 -53.87 -3.54
CA ARG A 663 -21.12 -53.01 -2.92
C ARG A 663 -20.20 -52.25 -3.90
N THR A 664 -20.54 -50.99 -4.13
CA THR A 664 -19.57 -49.89 -4.24
C THR A 664 -19.73 -49.00 -3.01
N ARG A 665 -18.59 -48.55 -2.49
CA ARG A 665 -18.46 -47.72 -1.29
C ARG A 665 -18.94 -46.31 -1.69
N LEU A 666 -20.05 -45.82 -1.14
CA LEU A 666 -20.44 -44.40 -1.26
C LEU A 666 -19.50 -43.57 -0.38
N SER A 667 -18.31 -43.30 -0.88
CA SER A 667 -17.43 -42.22 -0.45
C SER A 667 -17.14 -41.23 -1.58
N ASP A 668 -17.86 -41.32 -2.69
CA ASP A 668 -17.78 -40.39 -3.82
C ASP A 668 -19.18 -39.83 -4.12
N LEU A 669 -19.55 -38.78 -3.40
CA LEU A 669 -20.45 -37.75 -3.90
C LEU A 669 -20.07 -36.42 -3.22
N SER A 670 -18.95 -35.86 -3.69
CA SER A 670 -18.58 -34.48 -3.43
C SER A 670 -19.60 -33.56 -4.12
N LEU A 671 -20.57 -33.05 -3.36
CA LEU A 671 -21.17 -31.75 -3.64
C LEU A 671 -20.43 -30.71 -2.79
N PRO A 672 -19.50 -29.93 -3.36
CA PRO A 672 -19.06 -28.71 -2.71
C PRO A 672 -19.99 -27.58 -3.18
N SER A 673 -20.60 -26.89 -2.22
CA SER A 673 -21.27 -25.57 -2.31
C SER A 673 -22.74 -25.60 -1.87
N LEU A 674 -23.00 -25.47 -0.57
CA LEU A 674 -24.14 -24.70 -0.02
C LEU A 674 -24.05 -24.75 1.53
N LEU A 675 -24.13 -23.56 2.16
CA LEU A 675 -24.14 -23.24 3.59
C LEU A 675 -22.81 -23.39 4.36
N HIS A 676 -22.16 -22.27 4.67
CA HIS A 676 -22.17 -21.64 6.01
C HIS A 676 -21.53 -20.23 5.92
N THR A 677 -22.38 -19.22 6.08
CA THR A 677 -22.13 -17.76 6.17
C THR A 677 -22.23 -17.37 7.64
N GLU A 678 -21.32 -16.55 8.22
CA GLU A 678 -21.55 -15.62 9.39
C GLU A 678 -20.32 -15.21 10.27
N GLU A 679 -19.04 -15.35 9.87
CA GLU A 679 -17.91 -15.21 10.81
C GLU A 679 -16.78 -14.25 10.37
N GLU A 680 -16.88 -12.92 10.24
CA GLU A 680 -15.65 -12.09 9.96
C GLU A 680 -15.42 -10.89 10.89
N LEU A 681 -16.41 -10.01 11.05
CA LEU A 681 -16.24 -8.76 11.82
C LEU A 681 -16.61 -8.87 13.31
N LEU A 682 -17.43 -9.83 13.73
CA LEU A 682 -17.83 -10.05 15.14
C LEU A 682 -17.84 -11.56 15.44
N LYS A 683 -16.69 -12.22 15.28
CA LYS A 683 -16.52 -13.68 15.32
C LYS A 683 -16.77 -14.29 16.70
N THR A 684 -16.46 -13.54 17.76
CA THR A 684 -16.33 -14.11 19.10
C THR A 684 -17.39 -13.57 20.08
N HIS A 685 -17.67 -14.33 21.15
CA HIS A 685 -18.53 -13.87 22.25
C HIS A 685 -17.98 -12.63 23.00
N LEU A 686 -16.73 -12.25 22.71
CA LEU A 686 -15.97 -11.16 23.32
C LEU A 686 -15.13 -10.46 22.25
N GLU A 687 -15.77 -9.62 21.45
CA GLU A 687 -15.10 -9.03 20.30
C GLU A 687 -14.33 -7.76 20.67
N LYS A 688 -13.05 -7.68 20.30
CA LYS A 688 -12.21 -6.49 20.49
C LYS A 688 -12.62 -5.39 19.52
N LEU A 689 -12.91 -4.20 20.05
CA LEU A 689 -13.28 -2.98 19.33
C LEU A 689 -12.50 -1.78 19.89
N ASN A 690 -12.52 -0.68 19.16
CA ASN A 690 -11.78 0.53 19.49
C ASN A 690 -12.69 1.75 19.32
N PHE A 691 -12.49 2.78 20.15
CA PHE A 691 -13.16 4.07 19.97
C PHE A 691 -12.25 5.24 20.37
N LEU A 692 -12.57 6.46 19.90
CA LEU A 692 -11.79 7.66 20.22
C LEU A 692 -12.36 8.42 21.41
N THR A 693 -11.48 8.75 22.36
CA THR A 693 -11.77 9.65 23.47
C THR A 693 -10.90 10.90 23.42
N LYS A 694 -11.41 12.02 23.92
CA LYS A 694 -10.68 13.29 23.98
C LYS A 694 -10.30 13.59 25.42
N LYS A 695 -9.00 13.50 25.73
CA LYS A 695 -8.43 13.88 27.03
C LYS A 695 -7.63 15.18 26.85
N ASN A 696 -8.15 16.29 27.40
CA ASN A 696 -7.62 17.63 27.17
C ASN A 696 -7.61 17.99 25.66
N ALA A 697 -6.47 18.45 25.13
CA ALA A 697 -6.28 18.77 23.71
C ALA A 697 -5.79 17.57 22.87
N VAL A 698 -5.71 16.36 23.44
CA VAL A 698 -5.17 15.16 22.77
C VAL A 698 -6.26 14.10 22.64
N VAL A 699 -6.35 13.52 21.44
CA VAL A 699 -7.25 12.39 21.15
C VAL A 699 -6.50 11.09 21.43
N GLN A 700 -7.14 10.16 22.12
CA GLN A 700 -6.58 8.85 22.45
C GLN A 700 -7.56 7.77 22.02
N GLU A 701 -7.03 6.67 21.50
CA GLU A 701 -7.79 5.46 21.23
C GLU A 701 -7.90 4.61 22.50
N LYS A 702 -9.09 4.06 22.70
CA LYS A 702 -9.37 3.14 23.80
C LYS A 702 -9.87 1.81 23.24
N GLU A 703 -9.23 0.74 23.69
CA GLU A 703 -9.66 -0.62 23.41
C GLU A 703 -10.82 -1.01 24.34
N VAL A 704 -11.85 -1.63 23.78
CA VAL A 704 -13.01 -2.18 24.48
C VAL A 704 -13.38 -3.55 23.92
N HIS A 705 -14.21 -4.28 24.66
CA HIS A 705 -14.69 -5.59 24.26
C HIS A 705 -16.22 -5.61 24.22
N ALA A 706 -16.79 -5.82 23.03
CA ALA A 706 -18.22 -6.04 22.84
C ALA A 706 -18.62 -7.42 23.37
N LYS A 707 -19.64 -7.44 24.23
CA LYS A 707 -20.19 -8.66 24.81
C LYS A 707 -21.31 -9.18 23.91
N LEU A 708 -21.09 -10.34 23.30
CA LEU A 708 -21.99 -10.95 22.31
C LEU A 708 -22.41 -12.37 22.76
N GLY A 709 -23.50 -12.89 22.18
CA GLY A 709 -24.08 -14.18 22.55
C GLY A 709 -24.37 -14.25 24.05
N ASP A 710 -23.96 -15.34 24.71
CA ASP A 710 -24.20 -15.62 26.13
C ASP A 710 -23.73 -14.52 27.10
N ASN A 711 -22.72 -13.72 26.71
CA ASN A 711 -22.20 -12.63 27.54
C ASN A 711 -23.06 -11.35 27.45
N ARG A 712 -23.98 -11.25 26.48
CA ARG A 712 -24.78 -10.04 26.25
C ARG A 712 -25.77 -9.81 27.38
N ASP A 713 -26.47 -10.84 27.83
CA ASP A 713 -27.53 -10.73 28.83
C ASP A 713 -27.02 -10.19 30.17
N GLU A 714 -25.84 -10.66 30.59
CA GLU A 714 -25.18 -10.13 31.78
C GLU A 714 -24.77 -8.65 31.58
N CYS A 715 -24.33 -8.29 30.38
CA CYS A 715 -23.91 -6.93 30.06
C CYS A 715 -25.06 -5.94 30.13
N ILE A 716 -26.19 -6.24 29.47
CA ILE A 716 -27.35 -5.34 29.41
C ILE A 716 -28.08 -5.23 30.74
N ARG A 717 -27.95 -6.22 31.65
CA ARG A 717 -28.58 -6.18 32.97
C ARG A 717 -28.18 -4.95 33.78
N TYR A 718 -26.96 -4.44 33.59
CA TYR A 718 -26.49 -3.23 34.26
C TYR A 718 -27.14 -1.94 33.75
N ALA A 719 -27.85 -1.97 32.61
CA ALA A 719 -28.68 -0.84 32.15
C ALA A 719 -29.73 -0.43 33.18
N LEU A 720 -30.26 -1.39 33.95
CA LEU A 720 -31.25 -1.14 34.99
C LEU A 720 -30.72 -0.30 36.16
N GLU A 721 -29.40 -0.17 36.30
CA GLU A 721 -28.77 0.66 37.33
C GLU A 721 -28.56 2.12 36.85
N ALA A 722 -28.92 2.46 35.60
CA ALA A 722 -28.73 3.80 35.05
C ALA A 722 -29.80 4.79 35.53
N GLU A 723 -29.42 6.07 35.63
CA GLU A 723 -30.34 7.14 36.03
C GLU A 723 -31.50 7.29 35.03
N GLY A 724 -32.73 7.34 35.54
CA GLY A 724 -33.93 7.51 34.70
C GLY A 724 -34.53 6.20 34.13
N ILE A 725 -34.01 5.04 34.53
CA ILE A 725 -34.56 3.72 34.22
C ILE A 725 -35.23 3.13 35.47
N THR A 726 -36.52 2.83 35.40
CA THR A 726 -37.33 2.27 36.50
C THR A 726 -37.98 0.92 36.16
N THR A 727 -37.78 0.43 34.94
CA THR A 727 -38.24 -0.90 34.52
C THR A 727 -37.39 -2.01 35.13
N THR A 728 -37.92 -3.23 35.15
CA THR A 728 -37.20 -4.45 35.58
C THR A 728 -36.71 -5.30 34.41
N ASN A 729 -37.14 -5.03 33.19
CA ASN A 729 -36.68 -5.73 31.99
C ASN A 729 -35.58 -4.92 31.27
N PRO A 730 -34.33 -5.42 31.19
CA PRO A 730 -33.22 -4.72 30.55
C PRO A 730 -33.36 -4.59 29.02
N GLU A 731 -34.20 -5.39 28.37
CA GLU A 731 -34.44 -5.32 26.92
C GLU A 731 -35.29 -4.10 26.51
N ILE A 732 -36.02 -3.51 27.46
CA ILE A 732 -36.84 -2.31 27.20
C ILE A 732 -35.93 -1.09 26.92
N PRO A 733 -34.94 -0.75 27.77
CA PRO A 733 -34.01 0.33 27.47
C PRO A 733 -32.90 -0.06 26.48
N VAL A 734 -32.55 -1.36 26.37
CA VAL A 734 -31.48 -1.85 25.49
C VAL A 734 -32.03 -2.84 24.46
N THR A 735 -32.48 -2.30 23.33
CA THR A 735 -32.98 -3.09 22.19
C THR A 735 -31.84 -3.91 21.52
N ASP A 736 -32.21 -4.79 20.60
CA ASP A 736 -31.25 -5.55 19.76
C ASP A 736 -30.47 -4.68 18.76
N ASN A 737 -30.74 -3.37 18.75
CA ASN A 737 -29.96 -2.40 18.01
C ASN A 737 -28.66 -2.00 18.72
N PHE A 738 -28.47 -2.39 19.98
CA PHE A 738 -27.29 -2.01 20.76
C PHE A 738 -26.27 -3.12 20.92
N LEU A 739 -24.99 -2.73 20.84
CA LEU A 739 -23.84 -3.46 21.38
C LEU A 739 -23.54 -2.96 22.80
N CYS A 740 -23.05 -3.84 23.66
CA CYS A 740 -22.72 -3.52 25.05
C CYS A 740 -21.22 -3.75 25.33
N THR A 741 -20.54 -2.77 25.92
CA THR A 741 -19.11 -2.83 26.31
C THR A 741 -18.89 -2.42 27.77
N GLY A 742 -17.69 -2.66 28.29
CA GLY A 742 -17.24 -2.15 29.61
C GLY A 742 -16.68 -0.71 29.52
N GLY A 743 -16.91 0.08 30.57
CA GLY A 743 -16.83 1.55 30.62
C GLY A 743 -15.56 2.25 30.06
N ASP A 744 -15.74 3.16 29.08
CA ASP A 744 -15.72 4.64 29.18
C ASP A 744 -16.36 5.18 27.86
N SER A 745 -17.04 6.33 27.88
CA SER A 745 -17.73 6.87 26.70
C SER A 745 -16.80 7.60 25.71
N GLY A 746 -17.03 7.42 24.40
CA GLY A 746 -16.53 8.32 23.34
C GLY A 746 -16.76 7.87 21.89
N GLY A 747 -17.11 8.79 20.98
CA GLY A 747 -16.77 8.70 19.53
C GLY A 747 -17.41 7.63 18.63
N ALA A 748 -16.81 7.42 17.45
CA ALA A 748 -17.13 6.29 16.57
C ALA A 748 -16.52 5.00 17.13
N VAL A 749 -17.22 3.88 17.02
CA VAL A 749 -16.72 2.56 17.43
C VAL A 749 -16.36 1.77 16.18
N PHE A 750 -15.10 1.38 16.09
CA PHE A 750 -14.52 0.75 14.92
C PHE A 750 -13.76 -0.52 15.27
N LYS A 751 -13.55 -1.34 14.25
CA LYS A 751 -12.71 -2.52 14.28
C LYS A 751 -11.60 -2.35 13.25
N ASN A 752 -10.37 -2.50 13.71
CA ASN A 752 -9.22 -2.60 12.82
C ASN A 752 -9.15 -4.03 12.28
N TYR A 753 -9.10 -4.16 10.96
CA TYR A 753 -8.99 -5.44 10.25
C TYR A 753 -7.86 -5.32 9.21
N LYS A 754 -6.79 -6.08 9.43
CA LYS A 754 -5.53 -5.95 8.66
C LYS A 754 -5.06 -4.48 8.67
N HIS A 755 -5.05 -3.81 7.52
CA HIS A 755 -4.63 -2.40 7.34
C HIS A 755 -5.80 -1.43 7.11
N ARG A 756 -7.02 -1.86 7.44
CA ARG A 756 -8.25 -1.09 7.21
C ARG A 756 -9.06 -0.97 8.50
N THR A 757 -9.71 0.16 8.68
CA THR A 757 -10.59 0.44 9.82
C THR A 757 -12.04 0.52 9.36
N ILE A 758 -12.88 -0.31 9.97
CA ILE A 758 -14.31 -0.40 9.66
C ILE A 758 -15.11 0.10 10.87
N GLN A 759 -15.99 1.06 10.65
CA GLN A 759 -16.93 1.49 11.69
C GLN A 759 -18.03 0.47 11.85
N VAL A 760 -18.22 -0.05 13.06
CA VAL A 760 -19.23 -1.09 13.35
C VAL A 760 -20.35 -0.58 14.24
N ALA A 761 -20.10 0.47 15.03
CA ALA A 761 -21.12 1.06 15.90
C ALA A 761 -20.90 2.58 16.13
N LEU A 762 -21.91 3.21 16.72
CA LEU A 762 -21.87 4.60 17.20
C LEU A 762 -22.05 4.64 18.71
N VAL A 763 -21.21 5.39 19.43
CA VAL A 763 -21.44 5.60 20.87
C VAL A 763 -22.73 6.37 21.07
N SER A 764 -23.61 5.82 21.92
CA SER A 764 -24.93 6.38 22.19
C SER A 764 -25.04 6.85 23.63
N TRP A 765 -25.00 5.94 24.61
CA TRP A 765 -25.19 6.29 26.03
C TRP A 765 -24.49 5.30 26.97
N GLY A 766 -24.35 5.68 28.25
CA GLY A 766 -23.70 4.87 29.28
C GLY A 766 -24.43 4.89 30.62
N THR A 767 -24.20 3.86 31.41
CA THR A 767 -24.85 3.65 32.73
C THR A 767 -24.41 4.62 33.83
N GLN A 768 -23.18 5.14 33.74
CA GLN A 768 -22.58 6.01 34.75
C GLN A 768 -21.88 7.19 34.09
N TYR A 769 -22.16 8.40 34.57
CA TYR A 769 -21.46 9.61 34.12
C TYR A 769 -20.16 9.80 34.88
N LEU A 770 -19.07 9.18 34.40
CA LEU A 770 -17.75 9.21 35.04
C LEU A 770 -16.89 10.42 34.62
N CYS A 771 -17.34 11.21 33.63
CA CYS A 771 -16.59 12.32 33.02
C CYS A 771 -16.93 13.70 33.63
N LYS A 772 -16.72 13.91 34.95
CA LYS A 772 -16.84 15.25 35.57
C LYS A 772 -15.47 15.94 35.69
N SER A 773 -15.38 17.15 35.12
CA SER A 773 -14.32 18.17 35.26
C SER A 773 -12.90 17.66 35.63
N GLY A 774 -12.13 17.27 34.61
CA GLY A 774 -10.66 17.25 34.68
C GLY A 774 -9.99 16.00 35.29
N THR A 775 -10.74 15.06 35.88
CA THR A 775 -10.19 13.81 36.41
C THR A 775 -10.94 12.60 35.85
N LEU A 776 -10.22 11.66 35.23
CA LEU A 776 -10.76 10.33 34.90
C LEU A 776 -10.97 9.56 36.20
N LEU A 777 -12.22 9.26 36.55
CA LEU A 777 -12.50 8.17 37.48
C LEU A 777 -12.37 6.85 36.72
N GLU A 778 -11.71 5.86 37.33
CA GLU A 778 -11.68 4.50 36.79
C GLU A 778 -13.10 3.93 36.72
N SER A 779 -13.42 3.27 35.60
CA SER A 779 -14.70 2.61 35.43
C SER A 779 -14.88 1.50 36.46
N THR A 780 -16.10 1.39 36.99
CA THR A 780 -16.42 0.34 37.97
C THR A 780 -16.75 -0.96 37.24
N LYS A 781 -16.72 -2.10 37.95
CA LYS A 781 -17.15 -3.41 37.39
C LYS A 781 -18.56 -3.39 36.78
N LYS A 782 -19.39 -2.42 37.14
CA LYS A 782 -20.78 -2.26 36.69
C LYS A 782 -20.97 -1.23 35.58
N SER A 783 -19.96 -0.40 35.29
CA SER A 783 -20.06 0.63 34.26
C SER A 783 -20.11 -0.03 32.88
N ARG A 784 -21.19 0.24 32.14
CA ARG A 784 -21.41 -0.17 30.75
C ARG A 784 -21.67 1.02 29.85
N ASP A 785 -21.21 0.90 28.61
CA ASP A 785 -21.54 1.78 27.50
C ASP A 785 -22.31 0.99 26.43
N PHE A 786 -23.29 1.63 25.82
CA PHE A 786 -24.17 1.08 24.80
C PHE A 786 -23.96 1.82 23.48
N HIS A 787 -23.77 1.05 22.42
CA HIS A 787 -23.39 1.55 21.10
C HIS A 787 -24.41 1.09 20.06
N LEU A 788 -24.90 2.01 19.23
CA LEU A 788 -25.84 1.65 18.17
C LEU A 788 -25.10 0.87 17.06
N ASN A 789 -25.55 -0.35 16.81
CA ASN A 789 -25.01 -1.25 15.80
C ASN A 789 -25.34 -0.75 14.39
N LEU A 790 -24.33 -0.42 13.58
CA LEU A 790 -24.54 0.13 12.23
C LEU A 790 -25.18 -0.87 11.27
N PHE A 791 -24.98 -2.17 11.47
CA PHE A 791 -25.62 -3.22 10.66
C PHE A 791 -27.15 -3.18 10.78
N ARG A 792 -27.70 -2.65 11.88
CA ARG A 792 -29.14 -2.54 12.14
C ARG A 792 -29.80 -1.33 11.46
N VAL A 793 -28.99 -0.38 11.00
CA VAL A 793 -29.44 0.85 10.35
C VAL A 793 -28.96 0.97 8.90
N VAL A 794 -28.42 -0.11 8.32
CA VAL A 794 -28.03 -0.17 6.89
C VAL A 794 -29.14 0.30 5.95
N PRO A 795 -30.45 -0.04 6.13
CA PRO A 795 -31.49 0.49 5.25
C PRO A 795 -31.59 2.02 5.26
N PHE A 796 -31.40 2.65 6.43
CA PHE A 796 -31.38 4.10 6.56
C PHE A 796 -30.13 4.71 5.90
N LEU A 797 -28.96 4.10 6.13
CA LEU A 797 -27.70 4.54 5.51
C LEU A 797 -27.76 4.41 3.98
N LYS A 798 -28.22 3.26 3.46
CA LYS A 798 -28.39 3.00 2.02
C LYS A 798 -29.38 3.97 1.38
N GLY A 799 -30.48 4.28 2.05
CA GLY A 799 -31.49 5.23 1.54
C GLY A 799 -31.00 6.67 1.39
N ILE A 800 -29.86 7.02 2.01
CA ILE A 800 -29.23 8.34 1.89
C ILE A 800 -27.93 8.23 1.11
N LEU A 801 -26.96 7.47 1.62
CA LEU A 801 -25.61 7.39 1.05
C LEU A 801 -25.57 6.60 -0.26
N GLY A 802 -26.50 5.67 -0.50
CA GLY A 802 -26.56 4.87 -1.73
C GLY A 802 -27.59 5.35 -2.75
N ASN A 803 -28.08 6.58 -2.63
CA ASN A 803 -29.08 7.13 -3.53
C ASN A 803 -28.46 7.62 -4.84
N ASP A 804 -28.64 6.85 -5.91
CA ASP A 804 -28.13 7.11 -7.27
C ASP A 804 -29.00 8.06 -8.10
N THR A 805 -30.14 8.50 -7.57
CA THR A 805 -31.08 9.40 -8.26
C THR A 805 -30.79 10.89 -8.02
N GLN A 806 -29.74 11.22 -7.25
CA GLN A 806 -29.35 12.60 -6.94
C GLN A 806 -28.03 12.95 -7.61
N ASP A 807 -28.05 13.93 -8.52
CA ASP A 807 -26.85 14.45 -9.21
C ASP A 807 -25.92 15.29 -8.31
N GLU A 808 -26.16 15.31 -6.99
CA GLU A 808 -25.46 16.21 -6.05
C GLU A 808 -24.21 15.60 -5.39
N TYR A 809 -24.06 14.27 -5.35
CA TYR A 809 -22.91 13.57 -4.77
C TYR A 809 -22.74 12.15 -5.34
N ALA A 810 -21.52 11.61 -5.24
CA ALA A 810 -21.26 10.22 -5.62
C ALA A 810 -21.85 9.24 -4.57
N PRO A 811 -22.77 8.33 -4.94
CA PRO A 811 -23.37 7.40 -4.01
C PRO A 811 -22.42 6.24 -3.65
N LEU A 812 -22.50 5.77 -2.40
CA LEU A 812 -21.84 4.55 -1.95
C LEU A 812 -22.57 3.32 -2.52
N HIS A 813 -21.81 2.35 -3.02
CA HIS A 813 -22.36 1.10 -3.54
C HIS A 813 -22.62 0.10 -2.41
N PHE A 814 -23.88 -0.07 -2.02
CA PHE A 814 -24.30 -1.07 -1.03
C PHE A 814 -24.50 -2.45 -1.66
N LEU A 815 -24.03 -3.49 -0.97
CA LEU A 815 -24.22 -4.89 -1.38
C LEU A 815 -25.71 -5.27 -1.41
N SER A 816 -26.02 -6.33 -2.16
CA SER A 816 -27.34 -6.96 -2.11
C SER A 816 -27.57 -7.59 -0.72
N THR A 817 -28.81 -7.46 -0.24
CA THR A 817 -29.27 -7.96 1.06
C THR A 817 -29.63 -9.43 1.03
#